data_AF-R9MSI7-F1
#
_entry.id   AF-R9MSI7-F1
#
_cell.length_a   1.000
_cell.length_b   1.000
_cell.length_c   1.000
_cell.angle_alpha   90.00
_cell.angle_beta   90.00
_cell.angle_gamma   90.00
#
_symmetry.space_group_name_H-M   'P 1'
#
loop_
_entity.id
_entity.type
_entity.pdbx_description
1 polymer ?
#
loop_
_entity_poly.entity_id
_entity_poly.type
_entity_poly.pdbx_seq_one_letter_code
_entity_poly.pdbx_strand_id
1 'polypeptide(L)'
;MREEVKRPAPIHLKEGELLGKLPEKIGNVTLNYKFYPGEDFYSDGVIEDEILKIVKDASRVEYLSIIEERKSWPVLYHLSPLRGNIVDWLPIKPGDKVLEIGSGCGAITDKLSEKAKNVTCVDLSAKRSHINAYRNQDKDNIEIFVGNFADIEPSLDNDYDFACMIGVFEYGQSYIASKTPYEDFLNIMRKHVKNNGRIVIAIENKFGLKYWAGCKEDHLGTYFSGLEGYPDGGSARTFTRSGLERIFKKCGVENYSFYYPYPDYKFPTAIYSDKRLPDSGELTDNIRNFDRDRMVLFNEKYVFDGITKDHLFDVFSNSYLVVIGEDTNIDYVKYSNDRAVDFALRTEILDTPKGRVVHKVPLSGEAKEHIKSMKKSYELLKKRYEGSSLLINPCEISADGSYAEFPFEKGITLEVLLDECLDENDMEGFYKLFDRYLELISYGEECQVTDYDLIFANILVDGDTWTVIDYEWTVEKQIPTSEIAFRALYCYVLEEEKRNKLNLDLLISKMGITQQEAEDYREKESRFQKQVTGKRRSMGEIRASLGTYCVDPKELMEHHLQKILDQRIQVYYDRGNGFSEEDSFYLPDVYTEKYLIEADIFVDGNVKTLRIDPADRACMVKILEISMNGKAVPLQKKYIETNGKAVKAGSYIFDTADPNISIKVTELPMAGENTLSLKMKLIPMPEDMAQDMMGAVKRFF
;
A
#
# COMPACT_ATOMS: atom_id res chain seq x y z
N MET A 1 8.03 22.09 48.72
CA MET A 1 9.38 21.70 48.28
C MET A 1 9.24 20.43 47.45
N ARG A 2 9.35 20.55 46.12
CA ARG A 2 9.44 19.41 45.19
C ARG A 2 10.88 19.37 44.72
N GLU A 3 11.52 18.20 44.83
CA GLU A 3 12.90 18.00 44.42
C GLU A 3 13.05 18.21 42.91
N GLU A 4 13.97 19.11 42.54
CA GLU A 4 14.44 19.30 41.17
C GLU A 4 15.24 18.06 40.76
N VAL A 5 14.74 17.33 39.76
CA VAL A 5 15.50 16.28 39.07
C VAL A 5 16.54 16.96 38.18
N LYS A 6 17.79 17.03 38.66
CA LYS A 6 18.94 17.45 37.84
C LYS A 6 19.21 16.41 36.75
N ARG A 7 19.19 16.85 35.48
CA ARG A 7 19.68 16.06 34.33
C ARG A 7 21.12 15.60 34.61
N PRO A 8 21.50 14.35 34.29
CA PRO A 8 22.89 13.94 34.35
C PRO A 8 23.69 14.78 33.34
N ALA A 9 24.83 15.31 33.78
CA ALA A 9 25.74 16.01 32.88
C ALA A 9 26.27 15.03 31.82
N PRO A 10 26.35 15.43 30.54
CA PRO A 10 26.85 14.56 29.48
C PRO A 10 28.27 14.10 29.82
N ILE A 11 28.50 12.79 29.73
CA ILE A 11 29.84 12.21 29.80
C ILE A 11 30.51 12.55 28.47
N HIS A 12 31.29 13.65 28.45
CA HIS A 12 32.23 13.87 27.36
C HIS A 12 33.32 12.81 27.46
N LEU A 13 33.20 11.76 26.64
CA LEU A 13 34.34 10.93 26.31
C LEU A 13 35.41 11.85 25.72
N LYS A 14 36.66 11.71 26.18
CA LYS A 14 37.76 12.56 25.72
C LYS A 14 37.96 12.34 24.23
N GLU A 15 37.90 13.43 23.47
CA GLU A 15 38.02 13.56 22.02
C GLU A 15 39.07 12.61 21.39
N GLY A 16 40.21 12.36 22.07
CA GLY A 16 41.30 11.52 21.58
C GLY A 16 41.12 9.99 21.65
N GLU A 17 40.17 9.43 22.41
CA GLU A 17 40.00 7.96 22.54
C GLU A 17 38.90 7.38 21.63
N LEU A 18 37.94 8.20 21.17
CA LEU A 18 36.86 7.82 20.24
C LEU A 18 37.25 7.96 18.77
N LEU A 19 38.08 8.96 18.44
CA LEU A 19 38.60 9.21 17.09
C LEU A 19 39.51 8.08 16.56
N GLY A 20 39.94 7.14 17.40
CA GLY A 20 40.79 6.01 17.00
C GLY A 20 40.07 4.80 16.41
N LYS A 21 38.73 4.74 16.40
CA LYS A 21 37.97 3.54 15.96
C LYS A 21 36.88 3.76 14.91
N LEU A 22 36.32 4.96 14.79
CA LEU A 22 35.30 5.27 13.78
C LEU A 22 35.93 6.00 12.59
N PRO A 23 35.62 5.61 11.35
CA PRO A 23 36.23 6.23 10.18
C PRO A 23 35.67 7.64 9.96
N GLU A 24 36.55 8.65 9.93
CA GLU A 24 36.20 10.04 9.58
C GLU A 24 35.81 10.18 8.09
N LYS A 25 36.22 9.22 7.26
CA LYS A 25 35.83 9.13 5.84
C LYS A 25 35.55 7.69 5.43
N ILE A 26 34.50 7.52 4.64
CA ILE A 26 34.21 6.28 3.90
C ILE A 26 34.08 6.66 2.42
N GLY A 27 35.03 6.23 1.60
CA GLY A 27 35.21 6.77 0.26
C GLY A 27 35.43 8.29 0.31
N ASN A 28 34.63 9.03 -0.44
CA ASN A 28 34.65 10.49 -0.50
C ASN A 28 33.72 11.17 0.52
N VAL A 29 32.86 10.40 1.20
CA VAL A 29 31.89 10.91 2.18
C VAL A 29 32.59 11.18 3.51
N THR A 30 32.30 12.35 4.10
CA THR A 30 32.84 12.75 5.41
C THR A 30 31.87 12.40 6.53
N LEU A 31 32.37 11.84 7.63
CA LEU A 31 31.59 11.48 8.82
C LEU A 31 32.11 12.26 10.03
N ASN A 32 31.22 13.03 10.66
CA ASN A 32 31.52 13.88 11.79
C ASN A 32 30.87 13.33 13.08
N TYR A 33 31.70 12.80 13.97
CA TYR A 33 31.28 12.20 15.25
C TYR A 33 31.43 13.12 16.46
N LYS A 34 31.68 14.42 16.25
CA LYS A 34 31.92 15.38 17.34
C LYS A 34 30.82 15.35 18.42
N PHE A 35 29.59 15.06 18.01
CA PHE A 35 28.41 15.02 18.88
C PHE A 35 27.86 13.60 19.09
N TYR A 36 28.61 12.57 18.69
CA TYR A 36 28.19 11.18 18.85
C TYR A 36 28.50 10.70 20.28
N PRO A 37 27.49 10.25 21.05
CA PRO A 37 27.68 9.84 22.45
C PRO A 37 28.40 8.49 22.59
N GLY A 38 28.63 7.77 21.49
CA GLY A 38 29.22 6.42 21.48
C GLY A 38 28.20 5.29 21.36
N GLU A 39 26.90 5.60 21.41
CA GLU A 39 25.80 4.65 21.22
C GLU A 39 24.76 5.18 20.21
N ASP A 40 24.15 4.26 19.45
CA ASP A 40 23.10 4.58 18.49
C ASP A 40 21.77 4.81 19.23
N PHE A 41 21.17 5.99 19.03
CA PHE A 41 19.86 6.31 19.62
C PHE A 41 18.66 5.84 18.79
N TYR A 42 18.91 5.23 17.62
CA TYR A 42 17.90 4.64 16.77
C TYR A 42 18.49 3.43 16.02
N SER A 43 17.71 2.35 15.87
CA SER A 43 18.08 1.19 15.05
C SER A 43 16.84 0.41 14.61
N ASP A 44 16.83 -0.02 13.34
CA ASP A 44 15.85 -0.99 12.81
C ASP A 44 16.22 -2.45 13.17
N GLY A 45 17.25 -2.66 14.00
CA GLY A 45 17.68 -3.96 14.51
C GLY A 45 18.77 -4.63 13.66
N VAL A 46 18.86 -5.97 13.77
CA VAL A 46 19.93 -6.80 13.17
C VAL A 46 19.96 -6.70 11.64
N ILE A 47 18.85 -6.29 11.02
CA ILE A 47 18.74 -6.14 9.57
C ILE A 47 19.69 -5.07 9.00
N GLU A 48 20.07 -4.07 9.81
CA GLU A 48 21.03 -3.04 9.41
C GLU A 48 22.43 -3.63 9.13
N ASP A 49 22.79 -4.74 9.78
CA ASP A 49 24.07 -5.43 9.51
C ASP A 49 24.05 -6.10 8.13
N GLU A 50 22.90 -6.64 7.71
CA GLU A 50 22.72 -7.18 6.36
C GLU A 50 22.77 -6.06 5.32
N ILE A 51 22.07 -4.94 5.56
CA ILE A 51 22.07 -3.79 4.65
C ILE A 51 23.48 -3.22 4.52
N LEU A 52 24.22 -3.07 5.63
CA LEU A 52 25.61 -2.62 5.61
C LEU A 52 26.50 -3.54 4.78
N LYS A 53 26.30 -4.86 4.87
CA LYS A 53 27.01 -5.82 4.03
C LYS A 53 26.65 -5.64 2.56
N ILE A 54 25.37 -5.50 2.23
CA ILE A 54 24.91 -5.31 0.85
C ILE A 54 25.54 -4.06 0.23
N VAL A 55 25.53 -2.91 0.91
CA VAL A 55 26.07 -1.65 0.33
C VAL A 55 27.60 -1.66 0.19
N LYS A 56 28.31 -2.55 0.91
CA LYS A 56 29.75 -2.76 0.76
C LYS A 56 30.11 -3.69 -0.40
N ASP A 57 29.34 -4.76 -0.55
CA ASP A 57 29.70 -5.88 -1.41
C ASP A 57 29.03 -5.80 -2.80
N ALA A 58 27.91 -5.07 -2.93
CA ALA A 58 27.13 -4.99 -4.16
C ALA A 58 27.09 -3.56 -4.72
N SER A 59 27.08 -3.46 -6.04
CA SER A 59 26.88 -2.19 -6.75
C SER A 59 25.40 -1.77 -6.75
N ARG A 60 25.13 -0.47 -6.90
CA ARG A 60 23.74 0.07 -6.89
C ARG A 60 22.82 -0.56 -7.93
N VAL A 61 23.35 -0.96 -9.09
CA VAL A 61 22.57 -1.63 -10.15
C VAL A 61 22.08 -3.03 -9.76
N GLU A 62 22.69 -3.65 -8.74
CA GLU A 62 22.32 -4.97 -8.23
C GLU A 62 21.22 -4.90 -7.14
N TYR A 63 20.94 -3.71 -6.58
CA TYR A 63 20.01 -3.58 -5.45
C TYR A 63 18.60 -4.07 -5.78
N LEU A 64 18.10 -3.81 -6.99
CA LEU A 64 16.77 -4.29 -7.40
C LEU A 64 16.68 -5.82 -7.42
N SER A 65 17.70 -6.53 -7.94
CA SER A 65 17.74 -8.00 -7.86
C SER A 65 17.81 -8.49 -6.42
N ILE A 66 18.60 -7.83 -5.58
CA ILE A 66 18.72 -8.20 -4.16
C ILE A 66 17.37 -8.01 -3.44
N ILE A 67 16.62 -6.95 -3.74
CA ILE A 67 15.27 -6.71 -3.22
C ILE A 67 14.33 -7.87 -3.61
N GLU A 68 14.31 -8.26 -4.89
CA GLU A 68 13.46 -9.34 -5.41
C GLU A 68 13.81 -10.73 -4.84
N GLU A 69 15.09 -10.95 -4.55
CA GLU A 69 15.62 -12.19 -3.95
C GLU A 69 15.33 -12.28 -2.46
N ARG A 70 15.61 -11.20 -1.71
CA ARG A 70 15.50 -11.17 -0.24
C ARG A 70 14.07 -11.13 0.24
N LYS A 71 13.15 -10.55 -0.55
CA LYS A 71 11.72 -10.46 -0.21
C LYS A 71 11.51 -9.94 1.22
N SER A 72 12.22 -8.87 1.55
CA SER A 72 12.27 -8.31 2.90
C SER A 72 11.92 -6.83 2.87
N TRP A 73 10.97 -6.42 3.73
CA TRP A 73 10.54 -5.02 3.83
C TRP A 73 11.71 -4.06 4.12
N PRO A 74 12.55 -4.26 5.14
CA PRO A 74 13.67 -3.35 5.38
C PRO A 74 14.65 -3.27 4.20
N VAL A 75 14.88 -4.38 3.48
CA VAL A 75 15.75 -4.38 2.29
C VAL A 75 15.13 -3.53 1.18
N LEU A 76 13.83 -3.69 0.90
CA LEU A 76 13.09 -2.84 -0.05
C LEU A 76 13.14 -1.37 0.37
N TYR A 77 12.79 -1.08 1.62
CA TYR A 77 12.70 0.28 2.15
C TYR A 77 14.03 1.02 2.14
N HIS A 78 15.13 0.34 2.46
CA HIS A 78 16.43 1.00 2.51
C HIS A 78 17.12 1.04 1.15
N LEU A 79 16.98 0.04 0.28
CA LEU A 79 17.74 -0.04 -0.97
C LEU A 79 16.99 0.45 -2.22
N SER A 80 15.67 0.63 -2.17
CA SER A 80 14.91 1.02 -3.36
C SER A 80 15.27 2.44 -3.84
N PRO A 81 15.59 2.63 -5.13
CA PRO A 81 15.84 3.95 -5.70
C PRO A 81 14.58 4.81 -5.80
N LEU A 82 13.39 4.20 -5.77
CA LEU A 82 12.10 4.91 -5.85
C LEU A 82 11.90 5.90 -4.68
N ARG A 83 12.64 5.72 -3.58
CA ARG A 83 12.63 6.67 -2.46
C ARG A 83 13.13 8.05 -2.85
N GLY A 84 14.05 8.14 -3.81
CA GLY A 84 14.58 9.41 -4.30
C GLY A 84 13.53 10.26 -5.03
N ASN A 85 12.46 9.65 -5.54
CA ASN A 85 11.40 10.35 -6.29
C ASN A 85 10.77 11.49 -5.49
N ILE A 86 10.74 11.39 -4.15
CA ILE A 86 10.15 12.42 -3.28
C ILE A 86 10.87 13.77 -3.36
N VAL A 87 12.17 13.78 -3.71
CA VAL A 87 13.00 15.00 -3.81
C VAL A 87 13.52 15.28 -5.23
N ASP A 88 13.49 14.31 -6.15
CA ASP A 88 14.11 14.42 -7.48
C ASP A 88 13.53 15.56 -8.33
N TRP A 89 12.22 15.79 -8.24
CA TRP A 89 11.52 16.86 -8.95
C TRP A 89 11.77 18.26 -8.38
N LEU A 90 12.27 18.38 -7.14
CA LEU A 90 12.47 19.69 -6.52
C LEU A 90 13.48 20.52 -7.34
N PRO A 91 13.29 21.85 -7.43
CA PRO A 91 14.13 22.74 -8.23
C PRO A 91 15.47 23.06 -7.55
N ILE A 92 16.14 22.04 -7.00
CA ILE A 92 17.50 22.12 -6.43
C ILE A 92 18.50 22.21 -7.59
N LYS A 93 19.39 23.20 -7.52
CA LYS A 93 20.38 23.52 -8.54
C LYS A 93 21.79 23.08 -8.13
N PRO A 94 22.72 22.87 -9.09
CA PRO A 94 24.10 22.47 -8.81
C PRO A 94 24.91 23.40 -7.90
N GLY A 95 24.43 24.63 -7.67
CA GLY A 95 25.06 25.60 -6.76
C GLY A 95 24.47 25.61 -5.34
N ASP A 96 23.36 24.91 -5.11
CA ASP A 96 22.58 24.99 -3.88
C ASP A 96 23.21 24.16 -2.74
N LYS A 97 22.97 24.60 -1.51
CA LYS A 97 23.34 23.89 -0.29
C LYS A 97 22.12 23.27 0.36
N VAL A 98 22.20 21.98 0.69
CA VAL A 98 21.07 21.21 1.24
C VAL A 98 21.38 20.67 2.63
N LEU A 99 20.45 20.86 3.56
CA LEU A 99 20.44 20.22 4.88
C LEU A 99 19.42 19.08 4.87
N GLU A 100 19.82 17.87 5.24
CA GLU A 100 18.95 16.71 5.37
C GLU A 100 18.95 16.23 6.83
N ILE A 101 17.81 16.35 7.51
CA ILE A 101 17.65 15.81 8.86
C ILE A 101 17.07 14.40 8.74
N GLY A 102 17.66 13.43 9.46
CA GLY A 102 17.26 12.03 9.44
C GLY A 102 17.66 11.30 8.16
N SER A 103 18.90 11.51 7.69
CA SER A 103 19.39 10.98 6.41
C SER A 103 19.38 9.44 6.31
N GLY A 104 19.30 8.73 7.44
CA GLY A 104 19.17 7.29 7.51
C GLY A 104 20.23 6.55 6.71
N CYS A 105 19.80 5.55 5.94
CA CYS A 105 20.67 4.72 5.12
C CYS A 105 21.07 5.36 3.77
N GLY A 106 20.68 6.61 3.49
CA GLY A 106 21.20 7.40 2.36
C GLY A 106 20.46 7.33 1.02
N ALA A 107 19.25 6.77 0.97
CA ALA A 107 18.48 6.66 -0.28
C ALA A 107 18.08 8.04 -0.85
N ILE A 108 17.66 8.95 0.02
CA ILE A 108 17.31 10.32 -0.35
C ILE A 108 18.58 11.15 -0.52
N THR A 109 19.57 10.97 0.36
CA THR A 109 20.90 11.59 0.26
C THR A 109 21.54 11.41 -1.12
N ASP A 110 21.48 10.21 -1.70
CA ASP A 110 22.02 9.94 -3.05
C ASP A 110 21.43 10.91 -4.08
N LYS A 111 20.10 11.05 -4.07
CA LYS A 111 19.39 11.93 -5.01
C LYS A 111 19.67 13.42 -4.75
N LEU A 112 19.76 13.84 -3.48
CA LEU A 112 20.12 15.22 -3.14
C LEU A 112 21.55 15.54 -3.60
N SER A 113 22.49 14.61 -3.41
CA SER A 113 23.90 14.75 -3.79
C SER A 113 24.10 14.89 -5.30
N GLU A 114 23.26 14.25 -6.12
CA GLU A 114 23.29 14.42 -7.58
C GLU A 114 22.91 15.84 -8.05
N LYS A 115 22.11 16.55 -7.25
CA LYS A 115 21.52 17.85 -7.64
C LYS A 115 22.23 19.04 -7.02
N ALA A 116 22.75 18.90 -5.80
CA ALA A 116 23.26 19.99 -4.98
C ALA A 116 24.78 20.13 -5.02
N LYS A 117 25.27 21.32 -4.66
CA LYS A 117 26.70 21.56 -4.47
C LYS A 117 27.24 20.85 -3.23
N ASN A 118 26.45 20.87 -2.14
CA ASN A 118 26.80 20.30 -0.85
C ASN A 118 25.55 19.77 -0.16
N VAL A 119 25.65 18.58 0.44
CA VAL A 119 24.61 17.97 1.25
C VAL A 119 25.16 17.73 2.65
N THR A 120 24.60 18.42 3.63
CA THR A 120 24.87 18.21 5.05
C THR A 120 23.76 17.34 5.62
N CYS A 121 24.12 16.18 6.14
CA CYS A 121 23.20 15.20 6.70
C CYS A 121 23.32 15.16 8.23
N VAL A 122 22.21 14.92 8.91
CA VAL A 122 22.18 14.62 10.36
C VAL A 122 21.49 13.29 10.58
N ASP A 123 22.11 12.38 11.33
CA ASP A 123 21.48 11.11 11.74
C ASP A 123 21.89 10.69 13.16
N LEU A 124 20.97 10.01 13.86
CA LEU A 124 21.14 9.54 15.23
C LEU A 124 21.99 8.26 15.34
N SER A 125 22.19 7.53 14.23
CA SER A 125 22.86 6.23 14.22
C SER A 125 24.15 6.28 13.40
N ALA A 126 25.25 5.88 14.04
CA ALA A 126 26.52 5.63 13.37
C ALA A 126 26.38 4.50 12.36
N LYS A 127 25.64 3.42 12.67
CA LYS A 127 25.46 2.30 11.73
C LYS A 127 24.75 2.74 10.45
N ARG A 128 23.62 3.46 10.56
CA ARG A 128 22.89 3.97 9.39
C ARG A 128 23.74 4.98 8.61
N SER A 129 24.48 5.84 9.31
CA SER A 129 25.43 6.77 8.70
C SER A 129 26.54 6.04 7.93
N HIS A 130 27.04 4.90 8.42
CA HIS A 130 27.99 4.07 7.67
C HIS A 130 27.34 3.48 6.42
N ILE A 131 26.10 2.98 6.51
CA ILE A 131 25.36 2.48 5.35
C ILE A 131 25.21 3.58 4.30
N ASN A 132 24.82 4.79 4.71
CA ASN A 132 24.73 5.96 3.83
C ASN A 132 26.07 6.27 3.16
N ALA A 133 27.14 6.36 3.95
CA ALA A 133 28.46 6.69 3.44
C ALA A 133 29.02 5.61 2.49
N TYR A 134 28.79 4.32 2.74
CA TYR A 134 29.19 3.25 1.80
C TYR A 134 28.36 3.25 0.52
N ARG A 135 27.04 3.48 0.61
CA ARG A 135 26.16 3.64 -0.57
C ARG A 135 26.64 4.77 -1.47
N ASN A 136 26.97 5.90 -0.86
CA ASN A 136 27.30 7.15 -1.55
C ASN A 136 28.81 7.42 -1.59
N GLN A 137 29.64 6.39 -1.43
CA GLN A 137 31.09 6.52 -1.25
C GLN A 137 31.80 7.21 -2.43
N ASP A 138 31.18 7.25 -3.61
CA ASP A 138 31.68 7.95 -4.80
C ASP A 138 31.44 9.47 -4.77
N LYS A 139 30.54 9.96 -3.90
CA LYS A 139 30.15 11.37 -3.81
C LYS A 139 31.07 12.16 -2.88
N ASP A 140 31.62 13.28 -3.34
CA ASP A 140 32.56 14.13 -2.60
C ASP A 140 31.91 15.37 -1.96
N ASN A 141 30.60 15.51 -2.11
CA ASN A 141 29.82 16.65 -1.62
C ASN A 141 28.93 16.33 -0.41
N ILE A 142 29.15 15.20 0.27
CA ILE A 142 28.34 14.76 1.43
C ILE A 142 29.15 14.82 2.73
N GLU A 143 28.57 15.45 3.74
CA GLU A 143 29.04 15.39 5.13
C GLU A 143 27.91 14.93 6.06
N ILE A 144 28.15 13.89 6.85
CA ILE A 144 27.18 13.32 7.78
C ILE A 144 27.59 13.60 9.22
N PHE A 145 26.78 14.38 9.93
CA PHE A 145 26.89 14.59 11.37
C PHE A 145 26.14 13.49 12.11
N VAL A 146 26.86 12.76 12.94
CA VAL A 146 26.33 11.62 13.70
C VAL A 146 26.10 12.04 15.15
N GLY A 147 24.86 11.95 15.62
CA GLY A 147 24.49 12.34 16.98
C GLY A 147 23.09 12.96 17.06
N ASN A 148 22.72 13.43 18.26
CA ASN A 148 21.43 14.06 18.47
C ASN A 148 21.33 15.41 17.73
N PHE A 149 20.26 15.60 16.97
CA PHE A 149 20.00 16.86 16.27
C PHE A 149 20.08 18.08 17.19
N ALA A 150 19.55 18.00 18.43
CA ALA A 150 19.58 19.12 19.36
C ALA A 150 21.00 19.52 19.81
N ASP A 151 21.95 18.58 19.78
CA ASP A 151 23.35 18.83 20.12
C ASP A 151 24.16 19.33 18.90
N ILE A 152 23.79 18.87 17.70
CA ILE A 152 24.44 19.22 16.43
C ILE A 152 23.98 20.59 15.91
N GLU A 153 22.68 20.89 16.02
CA GLU A 153 22.03 22.08 15.45
C GLU A 153 22.77 23.39 15.67
N PRO A 154 23.30 23.69 16.88
CA PRO A 154 24.01 24.96 17.11
C PRO A 154 25.30 25.12 16.30
N SER A 155 25.82 24.04 15.71
CA SER A 155 27.01 24.03 14.86
C SER A 155 26.71 24.01 13.37
N LEU A 156 25.45 23.85 12.97
CA LEU A 156 25.05 23.85 11.57
C LEU A 156 25.03 25.28 11.02
N ASP A 157 25.38 25.41 9.75
CA ASP A 157 25.34 26.69 9.04
C ASP A 157 23.91 27.24 8.89
N ASN A 158 23.79 28.54 8.58
CA ASN A 158 22.51 29.25 8.50
C ASN A 158 22.13 29.75 7.10
N ASP A 159 22.74 29.18 6.07
CA ASP A 159 22.64 29.60 4.68
C ASP A 159 22.28 28.44 3.74
N TYR A 160 21.44 27.50 4.19
CA TYR A 160 20.94 26.43 3.32
C TYR A 160 19.90 26.97 2.34
N ASP A 161 19.96 26.51 1.09
CA ASP A 161 18.94 26.77 0.07
C ASP A 161 17.72 25.85 0.25
N PHE A 162 17.96 24.61 0.70
CA PHE A 162 16.92 23.66 1.06
C PHE A 162 17.23 22.99 2.40
N ALA A 163 16.21 22.83 3.24
CA ALA A 163 16.25 21.97 4.42
C ALA A 163 15.14 20.92 4.36
N CYS A 164 15.52 19.63 4.34
CA CYS A 164 14.63 18.51 4.14
C CYS A 164 14.40 17.75 5.46
N MET A 165 13.13 17.52 5.79
CA MET A 165 12.63 16.67 6.88
C MET A 165 11.65 15.64 6.30
N ILE A 166 12.19 14.54 5.75
CA ILE A 166 11.41 13.52 5.05
C ILE A 166 11.22 12.31 5.98
N GLY A 167 10.02 12.14 6.56
CA GLY A 167 9.78 11.10 7.57
C GLY A 167 10.53 11.35 8.89
N VAL A 168 10.54 12.62 9.32
CA VAL A 168 11.21 13.07 10.55
C VAL A 168 10.33 13.98 11.41
N PHE A 169 9.53 14.84 10.78
CA PHE A 169 8.77 15.86 11.49
C PHE A 169 7.77 15.25 12.50
N GLU A 170 7.26 14.05 12.22
CA GLU A 170 6.40 13.28 13.11
C GLU A 170 7.04 12.94 14.46
N TYR A 171 8.37 12.86 14.51
CA TYR A 171 9.13 12.59 15.73
C TYR A 171 9.50 13.86 16.48
N GLY A 172 8.97 15.05 16.09
CA GLY A 172 9.33 16.34 16.69
C GLY A 172 9.30 16.34 18.22
N GLN A 173 8.34 15.65 18.86
CA GLN A 173 8.28 15.51 20.32
C GLN A 173 9.41 14.67 20.95
N SER A 174 10.04 13.78 20.19
CA SER A 174 11.22 13.02 20.59
C SER A 174 12.51 13.79 20.37
N TYR A 175 12.59 14.60 19.32
CA TYR A 175 13.77 15.42 19.01
C TYR A 175 13.84 16.70 19.87
N ILE A 176 12.69 17.34 20.11
CA ILE A 176 12.61 18.67 20.72
C ILE A 176 11.95 18.58 22.09
N ALA A 177 12.73 18.79 23.14
CA ALA A 177 12.24 18.80 24.51
C ALA A 177 11.56 20.14 24.85
N SER A 178 10.33 20.34 24.37
CA SER A 178 9.54 21.55 24.66
C SER A 178 8.03 21.26 24.81
N LYS A 179 7.25 22.29 25.18
CA LYS A 179 5.78 22.20 25.24
C LYS A 179 5.11 22.31 23.87
N THR A 180 5.83 22.81 22.88
CA THR A 180 5.40 23.08 21.51
C THR A 180 6.44 22.50 20.54
N PRO A 181 6.72 21.18 20.62
CA PRO A 181 7.91 20.61 20.00
C PRO A 181 7.92 20.78 18.48
N TYR A 182 6.77 20.71 17.82
CA TYR A 182 6.66 20.85 16.38
C TYR A 182 6.81 22.31 15.90
N GLU A 183 6.21 23.27 16.63
CA GLU A 183 6.43 24.69 16.35
C GLU A 183 7.90 25.08 16.58
N ASP A 184 8.51 24.59 17.65
CA ASP A 184 9.91 24.87 17.98
C ASP A 184 10.86 24.20 16.98
N PHE A 185 10.57 22.96 16.54
CA PHE A 185 11.33 22.29 15.50
C PHE A 185 11.32 23.09 14.19
N LEU A 186 10.13 23.52 13.74
CA LEU A 186 10.01 24.32 12.53
C LEU A 186 10.75 25.67 12.66
N ASN A 187 10.63 26.34 13.80
CA ASN A 187 11.33 27.61 14.04
C ASN A 187 12.85 27.45 14.09
N ILE A 188 13.35 26.33 14.60
CA ILE A 188 14.78 25.96 14.53
C ILE A 188 15.20 25.83 13.06
N MET A 189 14.52 25.01 12.27
CA MET A 189 14.87 24.78 10.86
C MET A 189 14.86 26.08 10.04
N ARG A 190 13.93 27.00 10.31
CA ARG A 190 13.85 28.31 9.65
C ARG A 190 15.08 29.19 9.88
N LYS A 191 15.82 29.01 10.98
CA LYS A 191 17.08 29.74 11.21
C LYS A 191 18.20 29.26 10.30
N HIS A 192 18.11 28.03 9.80
CA HIS A 192 19.15 27.42 8.98
C HIS A 192 18.98 27.71 7.49
N VAL A 193 17.81 28.20 7.06
CA VAL A 193 17.49 28.40 5.65
C VAL A 193 17.61 29.88 5.27
N LYS A 194 18.14 30.16 4.08
CA LYS A 194 18.20 31.52 3.52
C LYS A 194 16.80 32.15 3.45
N ASN A 195 16.74 33.48 3.36
CA ASN A 195 15.46 34.20 3.19
C ASN A 195 14.64 33.72 1.98
N ASN A 196 15.30 33.27 0.92
CA ASN A 196 14.68 32.71 -0.30
C ASN A 196 14.84 31.18 -0.40
N GLY A 197 15.35 30.53 0.65
CA GLY A 197 15.45 29.09 0.71
C GLY A 197 14.11 28.44 1.06
N ARG A 198 14.08 27.10 1.02
CA ARG A 198 12.86 26.31 1.22
C ARG A 198 13.05 25.28 2.32
N ILE A 199 11.99 25.02 3.08
CA ILE A 199 11.92 23.85 3.98
C ILE A 199 10.96 22.85 3.34
N VAL A 200 11.40 21.60 3.22
CA VAL A 200 10.63 20.51 2.62
C VAL A 200 10.29 19.50 3.70
N ILE A 201 9.00 19.25 3.91
CA ILE A 201 8.49 18.31 4.91
C ILE A 201 7.70 17.23 4.19
N ALA A 202 8.09 15.96 4.30
CA ALA A 202 7.24 14.84 3.89
C ALA A 202 6.82 14.04 5.12
N ILE A 203 5.54 13.73 5.21
CA ILE A 203 4.95 13.09 6.38
C ILE A 203 3.67 12.32 6.01
N GLU A 204 3.38 11.25 6.75
CA GLU A 204 2.10 10.57 6.73
C GLU A 204 0.95 11.54 7.06
N ASN A 205 -0.16 11.42 6.32
CA ASN A 205 -1.40 12.12 6.67
C ASN A 205 -2.12 11.29 7.73
N LYS A 206 -2.43 11.91 8.88
CA LYS A 206 -3.23 11.29 9.96
C LYS A 206 -4.51 10.60 9.44
N PHE A 207 -5.14 11.17 8.42
CA PHE A 207 -6.39 10.70 7.82
C PHE A 207 -6.22 10.02 6.46
N GLY A 208 -5.00 9.62 6.10
CA GLY A 208 -4.73 8.91 4.85
C GLY A 208 -5.69 7.74 4.64
N LEU A 209 -6.28 7.64 3.44
CA LEU A 209 -7.33 6.66 3.13
C LEU A 209 -6.90 5.23 3.47
N LYS A 210 -5.61 4.90 3.31
CA LYS A 210 -5.07 3.57 3.62
C LYS A 210 -5.38 3.10 5.04
N TYR A 211 -5.43 4.01 6.02
CA TYR A 211 -5.74 3.64 7.41
C TYR A 211 -7.22 3.34 7.62
N TRP A 212 -8.10 4.09 6.94
CA TRP A 212 -9.54 3.78 6.87
C TRP A 212 -9.81 2.48 6.12
N ALA A 213 -8.97 2.17 5.13
CA ALA A 213 -9.05 0.96 4.34
C ALA A 213 -8.48 -0.29 5.04
N GLY A 214 -7.89 -0.12 6.23
CA GLY A 214 -7.46 -1.23 7.10
C GLY A 214 -5.95 -1.45 7.24
N CYS A 215 -5.10 -0.53 6.74
CA CYS A 215 -3.68 -0.55 7.05
C CYS A 215 -3.43 -0.17 8.52
N LYS A 216 -2.41 -0.80 9.13
CA LYS A 216 -1.89 -0.39 10.43
C LYS A 216 -1.16 0.94 10.31
N GLU A 217 -1.17 1.70 11.41
CA GLU A 217 -0.45 2.96 11.52
C GLU A 217 1.08 2.71 11.46
N ASP A 218 1.81 3.53 10.70
CA ASP A 218 3.19 3.25 10.29
C ASP A 218 4.18 3.21 11.47
N HIS A 219 3.95 3.99 12.53
CA HIS A 219 4.89 4.19 13.63
C HIS A 219 4.63 3.23 14.81
N LEU A 220 3.36 3.07 15.20
CA LEU A 220 2.98 2.20 16.32
C LEU A 220 2.68 0.76 15.89
N GLY A 221 2.41 0.52 14.61
CA GLY A 221 2.09 -0.80 14.09
C GLY A 221 0.74 -1.35 14.59
N THR A 222 -0.14 -0.46 15.06
CA THR A 222 -1.48 -0.75 15.58
C THR A 222 -2.55 -0.23 14.61
N TYR A 223 -3.75 -0.79 14.69
CA TYR A 223 -4.87 -0.28 13.88
C TYR A 223 -5.40 1.03 14.47
N PHE A 224 -5.77 1.97 13.60
CA PHE A 224 -6.53 3.19 13.91
C PHE A 224 -5.91 4.19 14.90
N SER A 225 -4.75 3.94 15.50
CA SER A 225 -4.17 4.83 16.53
C SER A 225 -3.97 6.27 16.03
N GLY A 226 -3.57 6.45 14.76
CA GLY A 226 -3.54 7.76 14.11
C GLY A 226 -4.92 8.41 14.09
N LEU A 227 -5.94 7.74 13.55
CA LEU A 227 -7.32 8.23 13.47
C LEU A 227 -7.89 8.62 14.85
N GLU A 228 -7.64 7.79 15.87
CA GLU A 228 -8.12 7.97 17.25
C GLU A 228 -7.34 9.04 18.04
N GLY A 229 -6.23 9.56 17.47
CA GLY A 229 -5.44 10.60 18.11
C GLY A 229 -4.46 10.11 19.17
N TYR A 230 -3.97 8.88 19.02
CA TYR A 230 -2.90 8.27 19.83
C TYR A 230 -3.24 8.19 21.34
N PRO A 231 -4.33 7.52 21.74
CA PRO A 231 -4.76 7.43 23.15
C PRO A 231 -3.69 6.80 24.05
N ASP A 232 -2.96 5.80 23.55
CA ASP A 232 -1.89 5.11 24.28
C ASP A 232 -0.53 5.83 24.21
N GLY A 233 -0.47 7.00 23.57
CA GLY A 233 0.75 7.80 23.47
C GLY A 233 1.68 7.36 22.32
N GLY A 234 2.95 7.10 22.62
CA GLY A 234 3.99 6.80 21.62
C GLY A 234 4.83 8.01 21.17
N SER A 235 5.92 7.74 20.44
CA SER A 235 6.98 8.70 20.10
C SER A 235 6.70 9.57 18.86
N ALA A 236 5.81 9.16 17.96
CA ALA A 236 5.48 9.91 16.75
C ALA A 236 4.08 10.54 16.80
N ARG A 237 3.87 11.66 16.10
CA ARG A 237 2.55 12.22 15.78
C ARG A 237 2.47 12.62 14.31
N THR A 238 1.43 12.13 13.65
CA THR A 238 1.06 12.58 12.30
C THR A 238 -0.01 13.67 12.37
N PHE A 239 -0.17 14.41 11.28
CA PHE A 239 -1.06 15.58 11.23
C PHE A 239 -1.97 15.51 10.01
N THR A 240 -3.17 16.07 10.14
CA THR A 240 -3.98 16.43 8.97
C THR A 240 -3.44 17.72 8.35
N ARG A 241 -3.85 18.06 7.12
CA ARG A 241 -3.55 19.35 6.48
C ARG A 241 -3.78 20.54 7.43
N SER A 242 -4.97 20.67 7.99
CA SER A 242 -5.30 21.75 8.93
C SER A 242 -4.48 21.68 10.23
N GLY A 243 -3.97 20.51 10.61
CA GLY A 243 -3.02 20.35 11.71
C GLY A 243 -1.68 21.02 11.42
N LEU A 244 -1.13 20.77 10.23
CA LEU A 244 0.11 21.40 9.76
C LEU A 244 -0.07 22.91 9.58
N GLU A 245 -1.16 23.35 8.95
CA GLU A 245 -1.45 24.78 8.76
C GLU A 245 -1.55 25.55 10.09
N ARG A 246 -2.10 24.92 11.15
CA ARG A 246 -2.10 25.52 12.49
C ARG A 246 -0.69 25.69 13.06
N ILE A 247 0.21 24.74 12.82
CA ILE A 247 1.61 24.84 13.23
C ILE A 247 2.27 25.98 12.45
N PHE A 248 2.11 26.02 11.12
CA PHE A 248 2.67 27.06 10.25
C PHE A 248 2.21 28.46 10.68
N LYS A 249 0.90 28.63 10.90
CA LYS A 249 0.33 29.88 11.38
C LYS A 249 0.93 30.34 12.71
N LYS A 250 1.12 29.44 13.67
CA LYS A 250 1.75 29.77 14.97
C LYS A 250 3.22 30.16 14.83
N CYS A 251 3.92 29.61 13.83
CA CYS A 251 5.28 29.99 13.49
C CYS A 251 5.36 31.26 12.63
N GLY A 252 4.24 31.83 12.19
CA GLY A 252 4.23 32.98 11.26
C GLY A 252 4.73 32.61 9.86
N VAL A 253 4.46 31.39 9.42
CA VAL A 253 4.72 30.93 8.05
C VAL A 253 3.48 31.21 7.22
N GLU A 254 3.63 32.06 6.20
CA GLU A 254 2.54 32.50 5.32
C GLU A 254 2.65 31.89 3.90
N ASN A 255 3.86 31.54 3.47
CA ASN A 255 4.12 31.02 2.13
C ASN A 255 4.48 29.52 2.22
N TYR A 256 3.57 28.69 1.72
CA TYR A 256 3.76 27.24 1.62
C TYR A 256 2.85 26.66 0.53
N SER A 257 3.29 25.54 -0.03
CA SER A 257 2.54 24.78 -1.04
C SER A 257 2.40 23.32 -0.61
N PHE A 258 1.20 22.76 -0.75
CA PHE A 258 0.93 21.35 -0.49
C PHE A 258 1.04 20.52 -1.76
N TYR A 259 1.72 19.39 -1.60
CA TYR A 259 1.84 18.32 -2.58
C TYR A 259 1.40 17.00 -1.94
N TYR A 260 0.95 16.07 -2.78
CA TYR A 260 0.35 14.81 -2.39
C TYR A 260 1.07 13.66 -3.10
N PRO A 261 2.11 13.09 -2.48
CA PRO A 261 2.80 11.92 -3.01
C PRO A 261 1.86 10.71 -3.03
N TYR A 262 1.85 9.99 -4.15
CA TYR A 262 1.03 8.81 -4.38
C TYR A 262 1.89 7.62 -4.83
N PRO A 263 1.69 6.39 -4.31
CA PRO A 263 0.70 6.00 -3.30
C PRO A 263 0.94 6.55 -1.89
N ASP A 264 2.19 6.89 -1.56
CA ASP A 264 2.60 7.61 -0.36
C ASP A 264 3.99 8.25 -0.58
N TYR A 265 4.54 8.94 0.43
CA TYR A 265 5.86 9.57 0.30
C TYR A 265 7.05 8.60 0.36
N LYS A 266 6.84 7.33 0.73
CA LYS A 266 7.94 6.35 0.86
C LYS A 266 8.41 5.86 -0.50
N PHE A 267 7.46 5.56 -1.41
CA PHE A 267 7.74 5.17 -2.80
C PHE A 267 6.79 5.87 -3.79
N PRO A 268 6.86 7.22 -3.90
CA PRO A 268 5.95 7.93 -4.77
C PRO A 268 6.26 7.64 -6.24
N THR A 269 5.23 7.27 -6.98
CA THR A 269 5.25 7.19 -8.45
C THR A 269 4.58 8.42 -9.08
N ALA A 270 3.77 9.15 -8.31
CA ALA A 270 3.24 10.44 -8.70
C ALA A 270 3.26 11.43 -7.53
N ILE A 271 3.29 12.73 -7.85
CA ILE A 271 3.22 13.82 -6.89
C ILE A 271 2.22 14.83 -7.45
N TYR A 272 1.05 14.92 -6.82
CA TYR A 272 0.02 15.91 -7.15
C TYR A 272 0.24 17.19 -6.34
N SER A 273 -0.43 18.28 -6.72
CA SER A 273 -0.45 19.54 -5.95
C SER A 273 -1.86 20.10 -5.87
N ASP A 274 -2.05 21.15 -5.08
CA ASP A 274 -3.32 21.91 -5.06
C ASP A 274 -3.73 22.43 -6.46
N LYS A 275 -2.78 22.58 -7.41
CA LYS A 275 -3.03 23.06 -8.78
C LYS A 275 -3.28 21.94 -9.80
N ARG A 276 -3.02 20.69 -9.43
CA ARG A 276 -3.38 19.48 -10.18
C ARG A 276 -3.60 18.32 -9.20
N LEU A 277 -4.83 18.21 -8.72
CA LEU A 277 -5.33 17.06 -7.98
C LEU A 277 -5.57 15.89 -8.95
N PRO A 278 -5.59 14.63 -8.49
CA PRO A 278 -5.91 13.50 -9.33
C PRO A 278 -7.34 13.60 -9.89
N ASP A 279 -7.56 12.99 -11.05
CA ASP A 279 -8.90 12.77 -11.62
C ASP A 279 -9.40 11.33 -11.32
N SER A 280 -10.68 11.05 -11.58
CA SER A 280 -11.22 9.70 -11.46
C SER A 280 -10.45 8.73 -12.36
N GLY A 281 -10.11 7.54 -11.85
CA GLY A 281 -9.31 6.56 -12.59
C GLY A 281 -7.80 6.65 -12.38
N GLU A 282 -7.26 7.76 -11.87
CA GLU A 282 -5.80 7.92 -11.76
C GLU A 282 -5.17 7.20 -10.54
N LEU A 283 -5.98 6.77 -9.57
CA LEU A 283 -5.52 6.23 -8.28
C LEU A 283 -5.83 4.74 -8.14
N THR A 284 -5.13 3.89 -8.90
CA THR A 284 -5.41 2.45 -9.02
C THR A 284 -4.51 1.54 -8.18
N ASP A 285 -3.27 1.91 -7.94
CA ASP A 285 -2.26 1.09 -7.26
C ASP A 285 -2.20 1.36 -5.74
N ASN A 286 -3.23 0.88 -5.02
CA ASN A 286 -3.45 1.22 -3.61
C ASN A 286 -3.00 0.15 -2.60
N ILE A 287 -2.84 -1.11 -3.02
CA ILE A 287 -2.48 -2.21 -2.11
C ILE A 287 -0.96 -2.24 -1.89
N ARG A 288 -0.50 -1.42 -0.93
CA ARG A 288 0.94 -1.20 -0.64
C ARG A 288 1.35 -1.55 0.80
N ASN A 289 0.68 -2.49 1.46
CA ASN A 289 1.09 -2.97 2.79
C ASN A 289 2.32 -3.90 2.67
N PHE A 290 3.52 -3.34 2.82
CA PHE A 290 4.76 -4.09 2.63
C PHE A 290 5.35 -4.65 3.93
N ASP A 291 5.10 -3.96 5.04
CA ASP A 291 5.72 -4.22 6.33
C ASP A 291 4.86 -5.13 7.21
N ARG A 292 3.54 -5.10 7.04
CA ARG A 292 2.57 -5.73 7.94
C ARG A 292 1.30 -6.18 7.21
N ASP A 293 0.58 -7.10 7.82
CA ASP A 293 -0.77 -7.48 7.37
C ASP A 293 -1.76 -6.31 7.50
N ARG A 294 -2.75 -6.28 6.60
CA ARG A 294 -3.84 -5.30 6.61
C ARG A 294 -5.21 -5.96 6.52
N MET A 295 -6.23 -5.23 6.96
CA MET A 295 -7.61 -5.51 6.56
C MET A 295 -7.89 -4.90 5.18
N VAL A 296 -8.84 -5.47 4.44
CA VAL A 296 -9.41 -4.88 3.22
C VAL A 296 -10.85 -4.50 3.51
N LEU A 297 -11.06 -3.27 3.99
CA LEU A 297 -12.40 -2.82 4.42
C LEU A 297 -13.28 -2.36 3.25
N PHE A 298 -12.66 -1.90 2.17
CA PHE A 298 -13.31 -1.49 0.93
C PHE A 298 -12.30 -1.45 -0.23
N ASN A 299 -12.79 -1.36 -1.46
CA ASN A 299 -11.95 -1.11 -2.63
C ASN A 299 -11.53 0.36 -2.66
N GLU A 300 -10.25 0.61 -2.40
CA GLU A 300 -9.68 1.96 -2.30
C GLU A 300 -9.80 2.78 -3.58
N LYS A 301 -9.72 2.14 -4.76
CA LYS A 301 -9.84 2.84 -6.05
C LYS A 301 -11.21 3.51 -6.18
N TYR A 302 -12.29 2.76 -5.95
CA TYR A 302 -13.65 3.31 -6.07
C TYR A 302 -13.94 4.38 -5.01
N VAL A 303 -13.38 4.23 -3.81
CA VAL A 303 -13.51 5.25 -2.77
C VAL A 303 -12.71 6.51 -3.13
N PHE A 304 -11.50 6.35 -3.69
CA PHE A 304 -10.72 7.47 -4.22
C PHE A 304 -11.44 8.18 -5.37
N ASP A 305 -12.03 7.45 -6.32
CA ASP A 305 -12.81 8.06 -7.41
C ASP A 305 -13.95 8.93 -6.84
N GLY A 306 -14.68 8.45 -5.82
CA GLY A 306 -15.71 9.24 -5.13
C GLY A 306 -15.14 10.47 -4.41
N ILE A 307 -14.05 10.30 -3.66
CA ILE A 307 -13.34 11.38 -2.94
C ILE A 307 -12.87 12.47 -3.90
N THR A 308 -12.34 12.08 -5.05
CA THR A 308 -11.86 13.00 -6.09
C THR A 308 -13.01 13.79 -6.71
N LYS A 309 -14.12 13.12 -7.05
CA LYS A 309 -15.33 13.77 -7.58
C LYS A 309 -15.91 14.81 -6.60
N ASP A 310 -15.82 14.54 -5.30
CA ASP A 310 -16.29 15.44 -4.25
C ASP A 310 -15.24 16.48 -3.80
N HIS A 311 -14.08 16.55 -4.46
CA HIS A 311 -12.99 17.46 -4.15
C HIS A 311 -12.43 17.34 -2.71
N LEU A 312 -12.30 16.11 -2.22
CA LEU A 312 -11.82 15.80 -0.87
C LEU A 312 -10.45 15.09 -0.85
N PHE A 313 -9.75 15.01 -1.98
CA PHE A 313 -8.50 14.25 -2.09
C PHE A 313 -7.41 14.75 -1.14
N ASP A 314 -7.27 16.07 -0.95
CA ASP A 314 -6.28 16.64 -0.04
C ASP A 314 -6.52 16.26 1.43
N VAL A 315 -7.75 15.91 1.80
CA VAL A 315 -8.08 15.41 3.15
C VAL A 315 -7.62 13.96 3.33
N PHE A 316 -7.73 13.14 2.29
CA PHE A 316 -7.56 11.68 2.36
C PHE A 316 -6.31 11.14 1.65
N SER A 317 -5.48 11.98 1.04
CA SER A 317 -4.19 11.58 0.51
C SER A 317 -3.39 10.84 1.58
N ASN A 318 -2.67 9.77 1.25
CA ASN A 318 -1.96 8.98 2.27
C ASN A 318 -0.81 9.73 2.92
N SER A 319 -0.33 10.80 2.29
CA SER A 319 0.83 11.57 2.72
C SER A 319 0.74 13.01 2.23
N TYR A 320 1.49 13.88 2.90
CA TYR A 320 1.74 15.24 2.47
C TYR A 320 3.23 15.43 2.19
N LEU A 321 3.51 16.27 1.21
CA LEU A 321 4.81 16.90 0.99
C LEU A 321 4.57 18.41 0.97
N VAL A 322 5.11 19.13 1.94
CA VAL A 322 4.94 20.57 2.07
C VAL A 322 6.24 21.26 1.74
N VAL A 323 6.19 22.22 0.83
CA VAL A 323 7.29 23.12 0.54
C VAL A 323 6.97 24.49 1.17
N ILE A 324 7.68 24.84 2.23
CA ILE A 324 7.59 26.15 2.87
C ILE A 324 8.62 27.07 2.22
N GLY A 325 8.18 28.26 1.78
CA GLY A 325 8.99 29.20 1.02
C GLY A 325 8.26 29.64 -0.25
N GLU A 326 9.02 30.13 -1.22
CA GLU A 326 8.48 30.48 -2.53
C GLU A 326 7.99 29.21 -3.26
N ASP A 327 6.84 29.34 -3.91
CA ASP A 327 6.19 28.25 -4.64
C ASP A 327 7.14 27.65 -5.70
N THR A 328 6.87 26.40 -6.07
CA THR A 328 7.50 25.79 -7.24
C THR A 328 6.59 25.99 -8.45
N ASN A 329 7.15 25.98 -9.64
CA ASN A 329 6.38 26.07 -10.87
C ASN A 329 5.84 24.70 -11.34
N ILE A 330 6.17 23.61 -10.64
CA ILE A 330 5.78 22.24 -11.00
C ILE A 330 4.52 21.89 -10.22
N ASP A 331 3.45 21.54 -10.94
CA ASP A 331 2.13 21.28 -10.37
C ASP A 331 1.82 19.78 -10.28
N TYR A 332 2.50 18.96 -11.08
CA TYR A 332 2.34 17.50 -11.08
C TYR A 332 3.61 16.82 -11.58
N VAL A 333 3.91 15.64 -11.03
CA VAL A 333 5.00 14.78 -11.50
C VAL A 333 4.51 13.33 -11.55
N LYS A 334 4.87 12.59 -12.61
CA LYS A 334 4.72 11.13 -12.72
C LYS A 334 6.05 10.49 -13.09
N TYR A 335 6.41 9.42 -12.41
CA TYR A 335 7.63 8.65 -12.67
C TYR A 335 7.30 7.34 -13.38
N SER A 336 8.19 6.94 -14.28
CA SER A 336 8.18 5.63 -14.94
C SER A 336 9.50 4.87 -14.70
N ASN A 337 10.15 5.10 -13.57
CA ASN A 337 11.42 4.44 -13.21
C ASN A 337 11.27 3.01 -12.67
N ASP A 338 10.06 2.45 -12.76
CA ASP A 338 9.79 1.03 -12.74
C ASP A 338 9.99 0.37 -14.12
N ARG A 339 10.09 1.16 -15.20
CA ARG A 339 10.44 0.70 -16.55
C ARG A 339 11.93 0.38 -16.67
N ALA A 340 12.30 -0.26 -17.78
CA ALA A 340 13.70 -0.43 -18.15
C ALA A 340 14.44 0.92 -18.20
N VAL A 341 15.75 0.92 -17.89
CA VAL A 341 16.56 2.15 -17.74
C VAL A 341 16.53 3.06 -18.97
N ASP A 342 16.37 2.47 -20.16
CA ASP A 342 16.30 3.18 -21.44
C ASP A 342 14.98 3.94 -21.64
N PHE A 343 13.95 3.62 -20.85
CA PHE A 343 12.60 4.17 -20.93
C PHE A 343 12.16 4.88 -19.63
N ALA A 344 13.04 4.95 -18.64
CA ALA A 344 12.78 5.58 -17.37
C ALA A 344 12.82 7.11 -17.52
N LEU A 345 11.66 7.75 -17.32
CA LEU A 345 11.50 9.20 -17.38
C LEU A 345 10.62 9.68 -16.23
N ARG A 346 10.60 11.00 -16.05
CA ARG A 346 9.57 11.67 -15.28
C ARG A 346 8.85 12.69 -16.16
N THR A 347 7.53 12.72 -16.03
CA THR A 347 6.66 13.66 -16.71
C THR A 347 6.24 14.73 -15.71
N GLU A 348 6.46 15.99 -16.03
CA GLU A 348 6.15 17.15 -15.20
C GLU A 348 5.07 18.00 -15.89
N ILE A 349 4.06 18.45 -15.15
CA ILE A 349 3.18 19.54 -15.60
C ILE A 349 3.60 20.78 -14.83
N LEU A 350 3.85 21.87 -15.54
CA LEU A 350 4.32 23.11 -14.96
C LEU A 350 3.74 24.35 -15.65
N ASP A 351 3.67 25.44 -14.89
CA ASP A 351 3.27 26.74 -15.40
C ASP A 351 4.50 27.55 -15.84
N THR A 352 4.44 28.09 -17.06
CA THR A 352 5.45 29.01 -17.62
C THR A 352 4.82 30.36 -17.93
N PRO A 353 5.61 31.42 -18.17
CA PRO A 353 5.07 32.70 -18.65
C PRO A 353 4.28 32.61 -19.97
N LYS A 354 4.47 31.53 -20.75
CA LYS A 354 3.76 31.30 -22.02
C LYS A 354 2.48 30.47 -21.86
N GLY A 355 2.24 29.92 -20.67
CA GLY A 355 1.15 28.98 -20.40
C GLY A 355 1.65 27.68 -19.76
N ARG A 356 0.71 26.79 -19.47
CA ARG A 356 0.98 25.47 -18.91
C ARG A 356 1.56 24.53 -19.97
N VAL A 357 2.58 23.77 -19.60
CA VAL A 357 3.28 22.82 -20.48
C VAL A 357 3.53 21.50 -19.77
N VAL A 358 3.87 20.48 -20.55
CA VAL A 358 4.32 19.17 -20.07
C VAL A 358 5.77 18.96 -20.46
N HIS A 359 6.63 18.63 -19.49
CA HIS A 359 8.02 18.24 -19.73
C HIS A 359 8.19 16.74 -19.51
N LYS A 360 8.80 16.04 -20.46
CA LYS A 360 9.30 14.66 -20.27
C LYS A 360 10.82 14.71 -20.10
N VAL A 361 11.28 14.34 -18.90
CA VAL A 361 12.68 14.43 -18.46
C VAL A 361 13.26 13.02 -18.30
N PRO A 362 14.41 12.69 -18.91
CA PRO A 362 15.02 11.37 -18.77
C PRO A 362 15.64 11.21 -17.38
N LEU A 363 15.50 10.02 -16.79
CA LEU A 363 16.06 9.72 -15.45
C LEU A 363 17.44 9.08 -15.49
N SER A 364 17.94 8.75 -16.68
CA SER A 364 19.24 8.12 -16.93
C SER A 364 19.91 8.74 -18.15
N GLY A 365 21.21 8.46 -18.34
CA GLY A 365 21.92 8.87 -19.55
C GLY A 365 21.39 8.15 -20.79
N GLU A 366 21.02 6.89 -20.61
CA GLU A 366 20.48 5.98 -21.61
C GLU A 366 19.10 6.43 -22.11
N ALA A 367 18.24 6.93 -21.22
CA ALA A 367 16.90 7.45 -21.57
C ALA A 367 16.92 8.75 -22.39
N LYS A 368 18.07 9.44 -22.49
CA LYS A 368 18.17 10.69 -23.29
C LYS A 368 17.89 10.45 -24.76
N GLU A 369 18.31 9.30 -25.31
CA GLU A 369 18.04 8.99 -26.72
C GLU A 369 16.54 8.75 -26.96
N HIS A 370 15.84 8.16 -26.00
CA HIS A 370 14.39 7.98 -26.04
C HIS A 370 13.64 9.33 -26.06
N ILE A 371 14.07 10.31 -25.25
CA ILE A 371 13.50 11.68 -25.29
C ILE A 371 13.76 12.34 -26.65
N LYS A 372 14.97 12.23 -27.20
CA LYS A 372 15.31 12.83 -28.50
C LYS A 372 14.48 12.26 -29.65
N SER A 373 14.09 10.99 -29.58
CA SER A 373 13.27 10.38 -30.64
C SER A 373 11.85 10.93 -30.69
N MET A 374 11.33 11.51 -29.59
CA MET A 374 9.95 12.03 -29.53
C MET A 374 9.65 13.10 -30.58
N LYS A 375 10.61 13.98 -30.88
CA LYS A 375 10.44 14.98 -31.95
C LYS A 375 10.33 14.33 -33.32
N LYS A 376 11.13 13.29 -33.58
CA LYS A 376 11.02 12.50 -34.82
C LYS A 376 9.66 11.80 -34.90
N SER A 377 9.20 11.21 -33.80
CA SER A 377 7.88 10.57 -33.71
C SER A 377 6.76 11.57 -34.04
N TYR A 378 6.79 12.76 -33.44
CA TYR A 378 5.86 13.85 -33.72
C TYR A 378 5.81 14.18 -35.22
N GLU A 379 6.96 14.44 -35.84
CA GLU A 379 7.02 14.83 -37.26
C GLU A 379 6.46 13.75 -38.19
N LEU A 380 6.78 12.48 -37.92
CA LEU A 380 6.30 11.34 -38.70
C LEU A 380 4.80 11.11 -38.54
N LEU A 381 4.29 11.12 -37.31
CA LEU A 381 2.86 10.90 -37.03
C LEU A 381 2.02 12.07 -37.52
N LYS A 382 2.48 13.31 -37.33
CA LYS A 382 1.82 14.51 -37.87
C LYS A 382 1.62 14.39 -39.38
N LYS A 383 2.63 13.89 -40.10
CA LYS A 383 2.54 13.65 -41.53
C LYS A 383 1.57 12.51 -41.87
N ARG A 384 1.59 11.41 -41.11
CA ARG A 384 0.65 10.29 -41.30
C ARG A 384 -0.81 10.77 -41.19
N TYR A 385 -1.11 11.59 -40.18
CA TYR A 385 -2.47 12.02 -39.87
C TYR A 385 -2.88 13.36 -40.51
N GLU A 386 -2.07 13.88 -41.44
CA GLU A 386 -2.34 15.15 -42.12
C GLU A 386 -3.65 15.08 -42.92
N GLY A 387 -4.61 15.94 -42.57
CA GLY A 387 -5.95 15.98 -43.18
C GLY A 387 -7.02 15.20 -42.41
N SER A 388 -6.64 14.46 -41.36
CA SER A 388 -7.58 13.88 -40.40
C SER A 388 -7.89 14.85 -39.25
N SER A 389 -8.87 14.51 -38.41
CA SER A 389 -9.14 15.21 -37.15
C SER A 389 -8.43 14.57 -35.94
N LEU A 390 -7.49 13.64 -36.18
CA LEU A 390 -6.59 13.12 -35.16
C LEU A 390 -5.31 13.96 -35.18
N LEU A 391 -5.20 14.87 -34.21
CA LEU A 391 -4.04 15.72 -34.03
C LEU A 391 -2.98 15.01 -33.20
N ILE A 392 -1.72 15.32 -33.47
CA ILE A 392 -0.60 14.89 -32.65
C ILE A 392 -0.10 16.11 -31.90
N ASN A 393 -0.06 16.02 -30.57
CA ASN A 393 0.41 17.10 -29.71
C ASN A 393 1.84 17.52 -30.15
N PRO A 394 2.15 18.81 -30.36
CA PRO A 394 3.49 19.23 -30.73
C PRO A 394 4.55 18.85 -29.70
N CYS A 395 5.75 18.46 -30.17
CA CYS A 395 6.90 18.19 -29.31
C CYS A 395 8.11 19.00 -29.76
N GLU A 396 8.69 19.73 -28.82
CA GLU A 396 9.96 20.43 -28.99
C GLU A 396 11.00 19.90 -28.01
N ILE A 397 12.24 19.77 -28.45
CA ILE A 397 13.35 19.38 -27.56
C ILE A 397 14.02 20.66 -27.04
N SER A 398 14.23 20.71 -25.73
CA SER A 398 15.00 21.77 -25.07
C SER A 398 16.38 21.98 -25.72
N ALA A 399 16.90 23.20 -25.68
CA ALA A 399 18.12 23.58 -26.38
C ALA A 399 19.36 22.77 -25.93
N ASP A 400 19.40 22.32 -24.68
CA ASP A 400 20.45 21.47 -24.12
C ASP A 400 20.13 19.96 -24.21
N GLY A 401 18.96 19.60 -24.74
CA GLY A 401 18.49 18.23 -24.85
C GLY A 401 18.13 17.58 -23.52
N SER A 402 17.86 18.37 -22.47
CA SER A 402 17.54 17.87 -21.13
C SER A 402 16.12 17.36 -20.98
N TYR A 403 15.16 17.87 -21.76
CA TYR A 403 13.75 17.43 -21.77
C TYR A 403 13.09 17.64 -23.13
N ALA A 404 11.97 16.93 -23.35
CA ALA A 404 10.99 17.21 -24.39
C ALA A 404 9.82 18.01 -23.80
N GLU A 405 9.41 19.07 -24.48
CA GLU A 405 8.31 19.96 -24.10
C GLU A 405 7.11 19.76 -25.02
N PHE A 406 5.93 19.69 -24.41
CA PHE A 406 4.64 19.57 -25.08
C PHE A 406 3.69 20.65 -24.55
N PRO A 407 2.86 21.26 -25.40
CA PRO A 407 1.70 22.03 -24.94
C PRO A 407 0.81 21.21 -24.02
N PHE A 408 0.27 21.84 -22.98
CA PHE A 408 -0.78 21.23 -22.17
C PHE A 408 -2.12 21.33 -22.91
N GLU A 409 -2.58 20.20 -23.45
CA GLU A 409 -3.82 20.11 -24.19
C GLU A 409 -5.04 19.98 -23.26
N LYS A 410 -6.16 20.58 -23.68
CA LYS A 410 -7.44 20.44 -22.97
C LYS A 410 -8.24 19.31 -23.60
N GLY A 411 -9.04 18.63 -22.78
CA GLY A 411 -9.96 17.59 -23.23
C GLY A 411 -10.22 16.58 -22.12
N ILE A 412 -11.10 15.62 -22.42
CA ILE A 412 -11.35 14.46 -21.58
C ILE A 412 -10.70 13.26 -22.27
N THR A 413 -10.04 12.37 -21.54
CA THR A 413 -9.46 11.17 -22.18
C THR A 413 -10.57 10.32 -22.78
N LEU A 414 -10.31 9.69 -23.92
CA LEU A 414 -11.25 8.77 -24.54
C LEU A 414 -11.62 7.63 -23.56
N GLU A 415 -10.69 7.20 -22.72
CA GLU A 415 -10.94 6.24 -21.66
C GLU A 415 -12.07 6.66 -20.71
N VAL A 416 -12.05 7.91 -20.22
CA VAL A 416 -13.07 8.42 -19.31
C VAL A 416 -14.43 8.45 -19.99
N LEU A 417 -14.49 8.89 -21.25
CA LEU A 417 -15.75 8.89 -22.02
C LEU A 417 -16.31 7.47 -22.22
N LEU A 418 -15.45 6.48 -22.45
CA LEU A 418 -15.84 5.07 -22.56
C LEU A 418 -16.34 4.52 -21.21
N ASP A 419 -15.66 4.86 -20.11
CA ASP A 419 -16.08 4.49 -18.75
C ASP A 419 -17.44 5.12 -18.37
N GLU A 420 -17.69 6.38 -18.75
CA GLU A 420 -18.98 7.05 -18.55
C GLU A 420 -20.12 6.31 -19.26
N CYS A 421 -19.91 5.89 -20.52
CA CYS A 421 -20.89 5.06 -21.23
C CYS A 421 -21.19 3.75 -20.48
N LEU A 422 -20.17 3.09 -19.91
CA LEU A 422 -20.37 1.84 -19.14
C LEU A 422 -21.07 2.06 -17.80
N ASP A 423 -20.82 3.19 -17.16
CA ASP A 423 -21.45 3.57 -15.89
C ASP A 423 -22.94 3.92 -16.11
N GLU A 424 -23.28 4.54 -17.25
CA GLU A 424 -24.66 4.88 -17.65
C GLU A 424 -25.40 3.72 -18.36
N ASN A 425 -24.71 2.62 -18.69
CA ASN A 425 -25.18 1.54 -19.55
C ASN A 425 -25.55 1.98 -20.98
N ASP A 426 -24.92 3.05 -21.48
CA ASP A 426 -25.03 3.52 -22.86
C ASP A 426 -24.06 2.77 -23.80
N MET A 427 -24.45 1.56 -24.17
CA MET A 427 -23.67 0.77 -25.13
C MET A 427 -23.65 1.37 -26.54
N GLU A 428 -24.67 2.14 -26.93
CA GLU A 428 -24.70 2.78 -28.25
C GLU A 428 -23.65 3.90 -28.34
N GLY A 429 -23.55 4.73 -27.30
CA GLY A 429 -22.50 5.73 -27.14
C GLY A 429 -21.10 5.12 -27.14
N PHE A 430 -20.91 4.03 -26.38
CA PHE A 430 -19.64 3.29 -26.36
C PHE A 430 -19.22 2.87 -27.77
N TYR A 431 -20.12 2.23 -28.53
CA TYR A 431 -19.80 1.77 -29.89
C TYR A 431 -19.54 2.94 -30.86
N LYS A 432 -20.23 4.08 -30.71
CA LYS A 432 -19.94 5.28 -31.53
C LYS A 432 -18.55 5.83 -31.28
N LEU A 433 -18.14 5.94 -30.01
CA LEU A 433 -16.79 6.37 -29.64
C LEU A 433 -15.73 5.39 -30.16
N PHE A 434 -15.96 4.09 -30.00
CA PHE A 434 -15.05 3.07 -30.49
C PHE A 434 -14.94 3.04 -32.03
N ASP A 435 -16.06 3.20 -32.75
CA ASP A 435 -16.06 3.28 -34.22
C ASP A 435 -15.33 4.52 -34.72
N ARG A 436 -15.51 5.66 -34.03
CA ARG A 436 -14.78 6.89 -34.31
C ARG A 436 -13.28 6.72 -34.04
N TYR A 437 -12.92 6.07 -32.95
CA TYR A 437 -11.53 5.72 -32.67
C TYR A 437 -10.92 4.91 -33.82
N LEU A 438 -11.58 3.83 -34.25
CA LEU A 438 -11.12 2.99 -35.37
C LEU A 438 -10.94 3.79 -36.66
N GLU A 439 -11.90 4.65 -37.00
CA GLU A 439 -11.82 5.54 -38.17
C GLU A 439 -10.54 6.40 -38.12
N LEU A 440 -10.29 7.05 -36.97
CA LEU A 440 -9.18 7.98 -36.82
C LEU A 440 -7.81 7.30 -36.87
N ILE A 441 -7.63 6.18 -36.16
CA ILE A 441 -6.33 5.50 -36.16
C ILE A 441 -6.02 4.78 -37.49
N SER A 442 -7.05 4.46 -38.29
CA SER A 442 -6.89 3.88 -39.63
C SER A 442 -6.39 4.87 -40.68
N TYR A 443 -6.42 6.17 -40.38
CA TYR A 443 -5.99 7.18 -41.35
C TYR A 443 -4.49 7.05 -41.66
N GLY A 444 -4.17 6.99 -42.95
CA GLY A 444 -2.80 6.78 -43.44
C GLY A 444 -2.22 5.42 -43.06
N GLU A 445 -3.05 4.37 -42.93
CA GLU A 445 -2.62 3.01 -42.56
C GLU A 445 -1.53 2.42 -43.48
N GLU A 446 -1.40 2.89 -44.73
CA GLU A 446 -0.32 2.52 -45.65
C GLU A 446 1.05 3.11 -45.28
N CYS A 447 1.10 4.11 -44.39
CA CYS A 447 2.33 4.73 -43.94
C CYS A 447 3.19 3.76 -43.12
N GLN A 448 4.51 3.81 -43.32
CA GLN A 448 5.49 3.01 -42.58
C GLN A 448 5.84 3.63 -41.21
N VAL A 449 4.84 4.15 -40.50
CA VAL A 449 5.01 4.67 -39.14
C VAL A 449 3.72 4.42 -38.37
N THR A 450 3.81 3.78 -37.21
CA THR A 450 2.68 3.57 -36.29
C THR A 450 3.13 3.83 -34.86
N ASP A 451 2.29 4.48 -34.07
CA ASP A 451 2.43 4.47 -32.62
C ASP A 451 1.71 3.25 -32.03
N TYR A 452 2.47 2.40 -31.34
CA TYR A 452 1.96 1.14 -30.79
C TYR A 452 1.13 1.36 -29.50
N ASP A 453 1.19 2.56 -28.92
CA ASP A 453 0.54 2.91 -27.65
C ASP A 453 -0.56 3.97 -27.79
N LEU A 454 -1.28 3.93 -28.92
CA LEU A 454 -2.52 4.69 -29.14
C LEU A 454 -3.69 4.14 -28.30
N ILE A 455 -3.49 3.94 -27.01
CA ILE A 455 -4.53 3.53 -26.06
C ILE A 455 -5.48 4.68 -25.75
N PHE A 456 -6.66 4.36 -25.23
CA PHE A 456 -7.71 5.35 -24.96
C PHE A 456 -7.29 6.42 -23.94
N ALA A 457 -6.40 6.09 -23.00
CA ALA A 457 -5.87 7.05 -22.02
C ALA A 457 -4.91 8.10 -22.64
N ASN A 458 -4.32 7.81 -23.81
CA ASN A 458 -3.34 8.66 -24.47
C ASN A 458 -3.97 9.61 -25.52
N ILE A 459 -5.31 9.63 -25.60
CA ILE A 459 -6.09 10.44 -26.55
C ILE A 459 -7.03 11.35 -25.77
N LEU A 460 -6.86 12.66 -25.92
CA LEU A 460 -7.80 13.67 -25.41
C LEU A 460 -8.85 14.00 -26.46
N VAL A 461 -10.10 14.12 -26.03
CA VAL A 461 -11.25 14.47 -26.87
C VAL A 461 -11.79 15.84 -26.46
N ASP A 462 -11.88 16.74 -27.45
CA ASP A 462 -12.56 18.04 -27.34
C ASP A 462 -13.47 18.23 -28.57
N GLY A 463 -14.75 17.90 -28.40
CA GLY A 463 -15.72 17.84 -29.49
C GLY A 463 -15.29 16.87 -30.59
N ASP A 464 -15.18 17.36 -31.82
CA ASP A 464 -14.78 16.55 -32.98
C ASP A 464 -13.26 16.40 -33.13
N THR A 465 -12.46 17.13 -32.34
CA THR A 465 -11.00 17.13 -32.42
C THR A 465 -10.42 16.20 -31.36
N TRP A 466 -9.62 15.24 -31.80
CA TRP A 466 -9.00 14.24 -30.93
C TRP A 466 -7.49 14.43 -30.99
N THR A 467 -6.83 14.54 -29.85
CA THR A 467 -5.40 14.84 -29.77
C THR A 467 -4.66 13.71 -29.07
N VAL A 468 -3.70 13.10 -29.75
CA VAL A 468 -2.75 12.14 -29.16
C VAL A 468 -1.73 12.92 -28.34
N ILE A 469 -1.72 12.69 -27.03
CA ILE A 469 -0.84 13.38 -26.07
C ILE A 469 0.38 12.55 -25.66
N ASP A 470 0.35 11.24 -25.93
CA ASP A 470 1.48 10.35 -25.73
C ASP A 470 1.70 9.48 -26.96
N TYR A 471 2.94 9.46 -27.43
CA TYR A 471 3.39 8.70 -28.60
C TYR A 471 4.86 8.25 -28.40
N GLU A 472 5.17 7.87 -27.15
CA GLU A 472 6.47 7.31 -26.75
C GLU A 472 6.85 6.06 -27.56
N TRP A 473 5.86 5.31 -28.06
CA TRP A 473 6.04 3.98 -28.64
C TRP A 473 5.83 3.97 -30.16
N THR A 474 6.35 5.02 -30.82
CA THR A 474 6.30 5.14 -32.27
C THR A 474 7.40 4.33 -32.94
N VAL A 475 7.01 3.50 -33.90
CA VAL A 475 7.92 2.68 -34.70
C VAL A 475 7.76 2.98 -36.18
N GLU A 476 8.88 2.99 -36.92
CA GLU A 476 8.91 3.13 -38.38
C GLU A 476 8.57 1.80 -39.07
N LYS A 477 7.38 1.28 -38.78
CA LYS A 477 6.81 0.08 -39.40
C LYS A 477 5.32 0.27 -39.56
N GLN A 478 4.77 -0.28 -40.64
CA GLN A 478 3.33 -0.44 -40.77
C GLN A 478 2.85 -1.55 -39.82
N ILE A 479 1.93 -1.19 -38.92
CA ILE A 479 1.23 -2.12 -38.02
C ILE A 479 -0.28 -1.99 -38.33
N PRO A 480 -1.00 -3.10 -38.55
CA PRO A 480 -2.43 -3.06 -38.85
C PRO A 480 -3.25 -2.35 -37.77
N THR A 481 -4.27 -1.61 -38.20
CA THR A 481 -5.20 -0.91 -37.32
C THR A 481 -5.89 -1.86 -36.33
N SER A 482 -6.22 -3.07 -36.79
CA SER A 482 -6.83 -4.11 -35.96
C SER A 482 -5.94 -4.52 -34.78
N GLU A 483 -4.61 -4.56 -34.96
CA GLU A 483 -3.65 -4.87 -33.89
C GLU A 483 -3.60 -3.75 -32.85
N ILE A 484 -3.54 -2.49 -33.29
CA ILE A 484 -3.56 -1.31 -32.40
C ILE A 484 -4.88 -1.21 -31.63
N ALA A 485 -6.00 -1.39 -32.31
CA ALA A 485 -7.32 -1.35 -31.70
C ALA A 485 -7.55 -2.51 -30.73
N PHE A 486 -7.10 -3.71 -31.07
CA PHE A 486 -7.13 -4.85 -30.16
C PHE A 486 -6.35 -4.55 -28.90
N ARG A 487 -5.13 -4.01 -29.02
CA ARG A 487 -4.30 -3.67 -27.88
C ARG A 487 -4.98 -2.64 -26.99
N ALA A 488 -5.47 -1.52 -27.54
CA ALA A 488 -6.17 -0.49 -26.78
C ALA A 488 -7.37 -1.06 -26.00
N LEU A 489 -8.19 -1.89 -26.66
CA LEU A 489 -9.33 -2.55 -26.02
C LEU A 489 -8.91 -3.58 -24.94
N TYR A 490 -7.86 -4.35 -25.21
CA TYR A 490 -7.36 -5.37 -24.30
C TYR A 490 -6.77 -4.75 -23.03
N CYS A 491 -5.94 -3.72 -23.15
CA CYS A 491 -5.43 -2.94 -22.01
C CYS A 491 -6.59 -2.32 -21.22
N TYR A 492 -7.54 -1.67 -21.90
CA TYR A 492 -8.71 -1.08 -21.28
C TYR A 492 -9.48 -2.09 -20.41
N VAL A 493 -9.78 -3.30 -20.91
CA VAL A 493 -10.54 -4.29 -20.12
C VAL A 493 -9.72 -4.90 -18.99
N LEU A 494 -8.41 -5.13 -19.18
CA LEU A 494 -7.57 -5.75 -18.15
C LEU A 494 -7.37 -4.88 -16.92
N GLU A 495 -7.43 -3.55 -17.07
CA GLU A 495 -7.17 -2.63 -15.97
C GLU A 495 -8.30 -2.60 -14.93
N GLU A 496 -9.56 -2.86 -15.32
CA GLU A 496 -10.70 -2.71 -14.42
C GLU A 496 -11.76 -3.80 -14.58
N GLU A 497 -12.06 -4.49 -13.47
CA GLU A 497 -13.07 -5.57 -13.47
C GLU A 497 -14.47 -5.09 -13.90
N LYS A 498 -14.83 -3.82 -13.64
CA LYS A 498 -16.13 -3.27 -14.07
C LYS A 498 -16.29 -3.28 -15.59
N ARG A 499 -15.17 -3.24 -16.33
CA ARG A 499 -15.15 -3.23 -17.81
C ARG A 499 -15.43 -4.62 -18.39
N ASN A 500 -15.46 -5.69 -17.57
CA ASN A 500 -15.91 -7.03 -17.96
C ASN A 500 -17.40 -7.10 -18.37
N LYS A 501 -18.18 -6.01 -18.20
CA LYS A 501 -19.51 -5.84 -18.80
C LYS A 501 -19.46 -5.86 -20.34
N LEU A 502 -18.33 -5.52 -20.94
CA LEU A 502 -18.16 -5.53 -22.38
C LEU A 502 -18.16 -6.94 -22.95
N ASN A 503 -18.89 -7.12 -24.05
CA ASN A 503 -18.76 -8.32 -24.86
C ASN A 503 -17.50 -8.19 -25.74
N LEU A 504 -16.37 -8.63 -25.19
CA LEU A 504 -15.06 -8.56 -25.86
C LEU A 504 -15.08 -9.29 -27.21
N ASP A 505 -15.73 -10.47 -27.28
CA ASP A 505 -15.80 -11.28 -28.49
C ASP A 505 -16.54 -10.56 -29.62
N LEU A 506 -17.59 -9.79 -29.29
CA LEU A 506 -18.31 -8.98 -30.27
C LEU A 506 -17.43 -7.86 -30.84
N LEU A 507 -16.67 -7.16 -29.99
CA LEU A 507 -15.77 -6.09 -30.42
C LEU A 507 -14.58 -6.64 -31.23
N ILE A 508 -14.02 -7.78 -30.83
CA ILE A 508 -12.97 -8.49 -31.57
C ILE A 508 -13.47 -8.92 -32.94
N SER A 509 -14.68 -9.50 -33.01
CA SER A 509 -15.33 -9.89 -34.26
C SER A 509 -15.60 -8.68 -35.18
N LYS A 510 -16.00 -7.53 -34.61
CA LYS A 510 -16.22 -6.27 -35.35
C LYS A 510 -14.94 -5.75 -36.00
N MET A 511 -13.78 -5.98 -35.39
CA MET A 511 -12.46 -5.67 -35.96
C MET A 511 -12.00 -6.69 -37.01
N GLY A 512 -12.78 -7.73 -37.29
CA GLY A 512 -12.43 -8.79 -38.24
C GLY A 512 -11.31 -9.71 -37.75
N ILE A 513 -11.03 -9.73 -36.44
CA ILE A 513 -9.93 -10.47 -35.84
C ILE A 513 -10.38 -11.90 -35.54
N THR A 514 -9.62 -12.86 -36.07
CA THR A 514 -9.81 -14.28 -35.75
C THR A 514 -9.29 -14.61 -34.35
N GLN A 515 -9.76 -15.72 -33.76
CA GLN A 515 -9.25 -16.17 -32.47
C GLN A 515 -7.73 -16.39 -32.46
N GLN A 516 -7.17 -16.89 -33.57
CA GLN A 516 -5.72 -17.10 -33.70
C GLN A 516 -4.94 -15.78 -33.72
N GLU A 517 -5.45 -14.74 -34.38
CA GLU A 517 -4.86 -13.41 -34.38
C GLU A 517 -4.96 -12.75 -33.00
N ALA A 518 -6.10 -12.90 -32.31
CA ALA A 518 -6.27 -12.40 -30.96
C ALA A 518 -5.26 -13.04 -29.98
N GLU A 519 -4.95 -14.33 -30.14
CA GLU A 519 -3.90 -15.00 -29.36
C GLU A 519 -2.50 -14.45 -29.69
N ASP A 520 -2.16 -14.27 -30.97
CA ASP A 520 -0.87 -13.64 -31.37
C ASP A 520 -0.74 -12.21 -30.82
N TYR A 521 -1.81 -11.42 -30.86
CA TYR A 521 -1.81 -10.06 -30.32
C TYR A 521 -1.63 -10.04 -28.80
N ARG A 522 -2.23 -10.98 -28.05
CA ARG A 522 -1.96 -11.11 -26.60
C ARG A 522 -0.50 -11.47 -26.32
N GLU A 523 0.11 -12.33 -27.13
CA GLU A 523 1.53 -12.64 -26.99
C GLU A 523 2.42 -11.44 -27.33
N LYS A 524 2.09 -10.68 -28.38
CA LYS A 524 2.81 -9.44 -28.74
C LYS A 524 2.71 -8.42 -27.61
N GLU A 525 1.53 -8.24 -27.02
CA GLU A 525 1.35 -7.37 -25.87
C GLU A 525 2.19 -7.85 -24.67
N SER A 526 2.18 -9.15 -24.37
CA SER A 526 3.04 -9.71 -23.31
C SER A 526 4.53 -9.45 -23.55
N ARG A 527 4.99 -9.55 -24.81
CA ARG A 527 6.37 -9.24 -25.21
C ARG A 527 6.66 -7.74 -25.09
N PHE A 528 5.74 -6.89 -25.51
CA PHE A 528 5.85 -5.43 -25.40
C PHE A 528 5.95 -5.00 -23.93
N GLN A 529 5.05 -5.47 -23.07
CA GLN A 529 5.10 -5.14 -21.63
C GLN A 529 6.41 -5.57 -20.99
N LYS A 530 6.96 -6.74 -21.33
CA LYS A 530 8.28 -7.19 -20.87
C LYS A 530 9.43 -6.34 -21.41
N GLN A 531 9.30 -5.76 -22.59
CA GLN A 531 10.28 -4.83 -23.14
C GLN A 531 10.24 -3.50 -22.37
N VAL A 532 9.04 -2.98 -22.08
CA VAL A 532 8.84 -1.73 -21.35
C VAL A 532 9.30 -1.84 -19.90
N THR A 533 8.86 -2.86 -19.17
CA THR A 533 9.21 -3.07 -17.75
C THR A 533 10.60 -3.69 -17.56
N GLY A 534 11.13 -4.36 -18.59
CA GLY A 534 12.35 -5.13 -18.51
C GLY A 534 12.18 -6.46 -17.76
N LYS A 535 13.20 -6.89 -17.03
CA LYS A 535 13.22 -8.17 -16.30
C LYS A 535 12.82 -8.05 -14.82
N ARG A 536 12.22 -6.93 -14.42
CA ARG A 536 12.00 -6.58 -13.01
C ARG A 536 10.56 -6.84 -12.59
N ARG A 537 10.36 -7.08 -11.29
CA ARG A 537 9.03 -7.23 -10.70
C ARG A 537 8.40 -5.87 -10.43
N SER A 538 7.08 -5.77 -10.63
CA SER A 538 6.30 -4.61 -10.22
C SER A 538 6.25 -4.49 -8.68
N MET A 539 5.92 -3.32 -8.16
CA MET A 539 5.75 -3.15 -6.71
C MET A 539 4.64 -4.03 -6.13
N GLY A 540 3.58 -4.31 -6.90
CA GLY A 540 2.52 -5.24 -6.51
C GLY A 540 3.02 -6.69 -6.40
N GLU A 541 3.85 -7.13 -7.35
CA GLU A 541 4.50 -8.44 -7.30
C GLU A 541 5.51 -8.54 -6.15
N ILE A 542 6.28 -7.47 -5.91
CA ILE A 542 7.19 -7.40 -4.76
C ILE A 542 6.39 -7.54 -3.47
N ARG A 543 5.31 -6.76 -3.29
CA ARG A 543 4.41 -6.85 -2.12
C ARG A 543 3.90 -8.27 -1.90
N ALA A 544 3.39 -8.90 -2.94
CA ALA A 544 2.89 -10.28 -2.87
C ALA A 544 3.99 -11.27 -2.44
N SER A 545 5.25 -10.99 -2.77
CA SER A 545 6.38 -11.83 -2.39
C SER A 545 6.91 -11.64 -0.97
N LEU A 546 6.62 -10.49 -0.32
CA LEU A 546 7.09 -10.20 1.06
C LEU A 546 6.38 -11.04 2.14
N GLY A 547 5.25 -11.67 1.81
CA GLY A 547 4.52 -12.56 2.72
C GLY A 547 3.56 -11.85 3.68
N THR A 548 3.24 -10.58 3.44
CA THR A 548 2.18 -9.84 4.14
C THR A 548 0.81 -10.16 3.56
N TYR A 549 -0.19 -10.30 4.43
CA TYR A 549 -1.54 -10.70 4.06
C TYR A 549 -2.51 -9.52 3.95
N CYS A 550 -3.45 -9.65 3.02
CA CYS A 550 -4.65 -8.83 2.93
C CYS A 550 -5.80 -9.71 3.41
N VAL A 551 -6.48 -9.29 4.46
CA VAL A 551 -7.55 -10.07 5.09
C VAL A 551 -8.87 -9.38 4.85
N ASP A 552 -9.86 -10.07 4.27
CA ASP A 552 -11.23 -9.58 4.13
C ASP A 552 -12.00 -9.81 5.44
N PRO A 553 -12.36 -8.75 6.20
CA PRO A 553 -13.12 -8.91 7.44
C PRO A 553 -14.55 -9.43 7.22
N LYS A 554 -15.13 -9.28 6.02
CA LYS A 554 -16.45 -9.81 5.70
C LYS A 554 -16.42 -11.32 5.64
N GLU A 555 -15.44 -11.90 4.95
CA GLU A 555 -15.23 -13.36 4.95
C GLU A 555 -14.97 -13.89 6.36
N LEU A 556 -14.18 -13.18 7.18
CA LEU A 556 -13.98 -13.55 8.58
C LEU A 556 -15.30 -13.54 9.38
N MET A 557 -16.14 -12.53 9.17
CA MET A 557 -17.45 -12.41 9.82
C MET A 557 -18.39 -13.54 9.40
N GLU A 558 -18.46 -13.83 8.10
CA GLU A 558 -19.28 -14.92 7.56
C GLU A 558 -18.81 -16.28 8.07
N HIS A 559 -17.51 -16.56 8.06
CA HIS A 559 -16.94 -17.78 8.64
C HIS A 559 -17.19 -17.87 10.14
N HIS A 560 -17.07 -16.76 10.87
CA HIS A 560 -17.34 -16.74 12.31
C HIS A 560 -18.82 -17.01 12.61
N LEU A 561 -19.73 -16.40 11.85
CA LEU A 561 -21.16 -16.63 11.97
C LEU A 561 -21.52 -18.08 11.64
N GLN A 562 -21.01 -18.62 10.53
CA GLN A 562 -21.23 -20.02 10.17
C GLN A 562 -20.70 -20.96 11.24
N LYS A 563 -19.52 -20.67 11.81
CA LYS A 563 -18.97 -21.43 12.93
C LYS A 563 -19.88 -21.37 14.16
N ILE A 564 -20.43 -20.20 14.49
CA ILE A 564 -21.40 -20.08 15.59
C ILE A 564 -22.58 -20.99 15.31
N LEU A 565 -23.20 -20.87 14.12
CA LEU A 565 -24.38 -21.64 13.73
C LEU A 565 -24.13 -23.16 13.79
N ASP A 566 -23.02 -23.63 13.23
CA ASP A 566 -22.62 -25.05 13.25
C ASP A 566 -22.38 -25.58 14.67
N GLN A 567 -22.03 -24.71 15.63
CA GLN A 567 -21.63 -25.06 16.99
C GLN A 567 -22.74 -24.84 18.03
N ARG A 568 -23.93 -24.38 17.63
CA ARG A 568 -25.00 -24.16 18.60
C ARG A 568 -25.48 -25.48 19.15
N ILE A 569 -25.80 -25.46 20.45
CA ILE A 569 -26.33 -26.63 21.15
C ILE A 569 -27.82 -26.42 21.31
N GLN A 570 -28.61 -27.36 20.82
CA GLN A 570 -30.05 -27.36 21.01
C GLN A 570 -30.42 -28.41 22.05
N VAL A 571 -31.34 -28.05 22.94
CA VAL A 571 -31.85 -28.93 23.98
C VAL A 571 -33.33 -29.14 23.76
N TYR A 572 -33.75 -30.40 23.72
CA TYR A 572 -35.13 -30.82 23.54
C TYR A 572 -35.63 -31.51 24.80
N TYR A 573 -36.87 -31.19 25.19
CA TYR A 573 -37.57 -31.85 26.29
C TYR A 573 -38.61 -32.82 25.74
N ASP A 574 -38.56 -34.09 26.17
CA ASP A 574 -39.63 -35.06 25.92
C ASP A 574 -40.46 -35.25 27.20
N ARG A 575 -41.72 -34.84 27.14
CA ARG A 575 -42.71 -34.96 28.22
C ARG A 575 -43.64 -36.16 28.04
N GLY A 576 -43.41 -36.98 27.02
CA GLY A 576 -44.18 -38.18 26.72
C GLY A 576 -44.78 -38.24 25.31
N ASN A 577 -44.54 -37.23 24.47
CA ASN A 577 -45.02 -37.15 23.08
C ASN A 577 -43.87 -37.21 22.05
N GLY A 578 -42.61 -37.39 22.49
CA GLY A 578 -41.42 -37.29 21.65
C GLY A 578 -40.81 -35.89 21.63
N PHE A 579 -39.70 -35.74 20.91
CA PHE A 579 -39.01 -34.46 20.73
C PHE A 579 -39.68 -33.62 19.64
N SER A 580 -39.79 -32.31 19.86
CA SER A 580 -40.34 -31.36 18.88
C SER A 580 -39.61 -30.03 18.98
N GLU A 581 -39.58 -29.28 17.87
CA GLU A 581 -38.97 -27.94 17.83
C GLU A 581 -39.65 -26.97 18.82
N GLU A 582 -40.95 -27.11 19.03
CA GLU A 582 -41.73 -26.26 19.96
C GLU A 582 -41.32 -26.45 21.43
N ASP A 583 -40.85 -27.64 21.82
CA ASP A 583 -40.35 -27.97 23.17
C ASP A 583 -38.81 -28.11 23.15
N SER A 584 -38.16 -27.14 22.50
CA SER A 584 -36.70 -27.05 22.40
C SER A 584 -36.20 -25.61 22.50
N PHE A 585 -34.91 -25.45 22.79
CA PHE A 585 -34.24 -24.15 22.77
C PHE A 585 -32.75 -24.29 22.52
N TYR A 586 -32.14 -23.25 21.94
CA TYR A 586 -30.70 -23.15 21.82
C TYR A 586 -30.08 -22.57 23.10
N LEU A 587 -28.97 -23.16 23.54
CA LEU A 587 -28.19 -22.64 24.66
C LEU A 587 -27.25 -21.51 24.18
N PRO A 588 -27.44 -20.25 24.63
CA PRO A 588 -26.51 -19.18 24.31
C PRO A 588 -25.23 -19.26 25.15
N ASP A 589 -24.10 -18.83 24.59
CA ASP A 589 -22.84 -18.53 25.31
C ASP A 589 -22.25 -19.64 26.20
N VAL A 590 -22.46 -20.91 25.84
CA VAL A 590 -21.99 -22.09 26.61
C VAL A 590 -20.52 -22.45 26.42
N TYR A 591 -19.82 -21.81 25.49
CA TYR A 591 -18.40 -22.06 25.24
C TYR A 591 -17.53 -21.22 26.18
N THR A 592 -16.89 -21.85 27.15
CA THR A 592 -16.01 -21.17 28.12
C THR A 592 -14.56 -21.06 27.62
N GLU A 593 -14.13 -22.01 26.78
CA GLU A 593 -12.83 -21.99 26.10
C GLU A 593 -12.98 -22.52 24.66
N LYS A 594 -11.89 -22.44 23.88
CA LYS A 594 -11.84 -23.06 22.55
C LYS A 594 -12.18 -24.56 22.67
N TYR A 595 -13.33 -24.94 22.10
CA TYR A 595 -13.90 -26.29 22.10
C TYR A 595 -14.51 -26.79 23.42
N LEU A 596 -14.47 -26.03 24.52
CA LEU A 596 -15.00 -26.47 25.82
C LEU A 596 -16.38 -25.87 26.05
N ILE A 597 -17.35 -26.73 26.36
CA ILE A 597 -18.73 -26.39 26.67
C ILE A 597 -18.97 -26.66 28.15
N GLU A 598 -19.57 -25.68 28.83
CA GLU A 598 -20.12 -25.81 30.19
C GLU A 598 -21.53 -25.23 30.20
N ALA A 599 -22.50 -26.04 30.62
CA ALA A 599 -23.90 -25.64 30.63
C ALA A 599 -24.66 -26.28 31.81
N ASP A 600 -25.56 -25.51 32.41
CA ASP A 600 -26.55 -25.99 33.37
C ASP A 600 -27.93 -25.94 32.72
N ILE A 601 -28.57 -27.11 32.60
CA ILE A 601 -29.87 -27.26 31.96
C ILE A 601 -30.90 -27.57 33.04
N PHE A 602 -31.89 -26.69 33.18
CA PHE A 602 -33.01 -26.92 34.10
C PHE A 602 -33.93 -28.01 33.55
N VAL A 603 -34.34 -28.92 34.43
CA VAL A 603 -35.20 -30.06 34.11
C VAL A 603 -36.34 -30.08 35.12
N ASP A 604 -37.57 -29.78 34.67
CA ASP A 604 -38.74 -29.90 35.54
C ASP A 604 -39.20 -31.36 35.69
N GLY A 605 -40.09 -31.61 36.66
CA GLY A 605 -40.54 -32.96 37.01
C GLY A 605 -41.37 -33.69 35.95
N ASN A 606 -41.80 -33.00 34.88
CA ASN A 606 -42.59 -33.60 33.80
C ASN A 606 -41.71 -34.06 32.62
N VAL A 607 -40.42 -33.76 32.62
CA VAL A 607 -39.47 -34.20 31.59
C VAL A 607 -39.11 -35.66 31.81
N LYS A 608 -39.35 -36.49 30.81
CA LYS A 608 -39.00 -37.93 30.83
C LYS A 608 -37.60 -38.17 30.26
N THR A 609 -37.31 -37.53 29.12
CA THR A 609 -36.03 -37.63 28.42
C THR A 609 -35.58 -36.23 28.02
N LEU A 610 -34.29 -35.95 28.21
CA LEU A 610 -33.66 -34.72 27.72
C LEU A 610 -32.77 -35.10 26.55
N ARG A 611 -32.95 -34.50 25.38
CA ARG A 611 -32.05 -34.67 24.24
C ARG A 611 -31.20 -33.43 24.08
N ILE A 612 -29.90 -33.64 23.99
CA ILE A 612 -28.91 -32.59 23.75
C ILE A 612 -28.33 -32.86 22.37
N ASP A 613 -28.53 -31.89 21.49
CA ASP A 613 -27.97 -31.89 20.16
C ASP A 613 -26.72 -31.01 20.20
N PRO A 614 -25.53 -31.63 20.22
CA PRO A 614 -24.30 -30.93 20.55
C PRO A 614 -23.89 -29.92 19.46
N ALA A 615 -24.39 -30.04 18.23
CA ALA A 615 -24.07 -29.16 17.10
C ALA A 615 -25.14 -29.29 16.01
N ASP A 616 -25.32 -28.28 15.15
CA ASP A 616 -26.15 -28.34 13.93
C ASP A 616 -25.36 -28.97 12.74
N ARG A 617 -24.36 -29.82 13.04
CA ARG A 617 -23.44 -30.44 12.06
C ARG A 617 -22.80 -31.70 12.63
N ALA A 618 -22.27 -32.55 11.74
CA ALA A 618 -21.41 -33.67 12.11
C ALA A 618 -20.27 -33.20 13.03
N CYS A 619 -20.00 -33.95 14.09
CA CYS A 619 -19.07 -33.52 15.13
C CYS A 619 -18.47 -34.70 15.90
N MET A 620 -17.39 -34.41 16.63
CA MET A 620 -16.87 -35.29 17.66
C MET A 620 -17.06 -34.64 19.02
N VAL A 621 -17.65 -35.39 19.94
CA VAL A 621 -17.92 -34.97 21.32
C VAL A 621 -17.11 -35.81 22.28
N LYS A 622 -16.49 -35.17 23.27
CA LYS A 622 -15.94 -35.82 24.45
C LYS A 622 -16.64 -35.31 25.69
N ILE A 623 -17.51 -36.13 26.27
CA ILE A 623 -18.16 -35.84 27.55
C ILE A 623 -17.09 -35.95 28.64
N LEU A 624 -16.83 -34.83 29.32
CA LEU A 624 -15.90 -34.76 30.45
C LEU A 624 -16.63 -35.01 31.77
N GLU A 625 -17.80 -34.39 31.91
CA GLU A 625 -18.66 -34.53 33.08
C GLU A 625 -20.12 -34.38 32.66
N ILE A 626 -20.97 -35.19 33.26
CA ILE A 626 -22.41 -35.01 33.23
C ILE A 626 -22.93 -35.38 34.62
N SER A 627 -23.68 -34.48 35.24
CA SER A 627 -24.24 -34.70 36.58
C SER A 627 -25.67 -34.21 36.67
N MET A 628 -26.48 -34.88 37.49
CA MET A 628 -27.83 -34.47 37.84
C MET A 628 -27.83 -34.10 39.32
N ASN A 629 -28.15 -32.84 39.65
CA ASN A 629 -28.13 -32.31 41.01
C ASN A 629 -26.80 -32.63 41.75
N GLY A 630 -25.67 -32.49 41.06
CA GLY A 630 -24.33 -32.77 41.58
C GLY A 630 -23.95 -34.26 41.69
N LYS A 631 -24.81 -35.20 41.26
CA LYS A 631 -24.49 -36.63 41.20
C LYS A 631 -24.16 -37.05 39.77
N ALA A 632 -22.98 -37.65 39.58
CA ALA A 632 -22.52 -38.08 38.25
C ALA A 632 -23.51 -39.04 37.56
N VAL A 633 -23.82 -38.77 36.30
CA VAL A 633 -24.65 -39.62 35.44
C VAL A 633 -23.77 -40.66 34.76
N PRO A 634 -24.00 -41.97 34.97
CA PRO A 634 -23.19 -43.01 34.34
C PRO A 634 -23.43 -43.09 32.82
N LEU A 635 -22.37 -43.17 32.01
CA LEU A 635 -22.45 -43.20 30.54
C LEU A 635 -22.87 -44.56 29.94
N GLN A 636 -23.74 -45.31 30.61
CA GLN A 636 -24.26 -46.58 30.11
C GLN A 636 -25.60 -46.39 29.38
N LYS A 637 -25.94 -47.31 28.46
CA LYS A 637 -27.21 -47.32 27.69
C LYS A 637 -28.48 -47.20 28.53
N LYS A 638 -28.41 -47.57 29.81
CA LYS A 638 -29.52 -47.38 30.75
C LYS A 638 -29.87 -45.90 30.94
N TYR A 639 -28.89 -45.02 30.97
CA TYR A 639 -29.06 -43.60 31.29
C TYR A 639 -28.88 -42.70 30.06
N ILE A 640 -28.02 -43.06 29.12
CA ILE A 640 -27.70 -42.25 27.94
C ILE A 640 -27.80 -43.09 26.66
N GLU A 641 -28.54 -42.57 25.69
CA GLU A 641 -28.63 -43.08 24.33
C GLU A 641 -28.13 -42.01 23.35
N THR A 642 -27.56 -42.43 22.24
CA THR A 642 -27.00 -41.51 21.25
C THR A 642 -27.02 -42.15 19.87
N ASN A 643 -27.19 -41.33 18.82
CA ASN A 643 -27.02 -41.77 17.44
C ASN A 643 -25.55 -41.75 16.98
N GLY A 644 -24.62 -41.29 17.83
CA GLY A 644 -23.18 -41.30 17.55
C GLY A 644 -22.51 -42.64 17.85
N LYS A 645 -21.35 -42.88 17.23
CA LYS A 645 -20.51 -44.07 17.44
C LYS A 645 -19.44 -43.79 18.49
N ALA A 646 -19.40 -44.62 19.54
CA ALA A 646 -18.38 -44.50 20.58
C ALA A 646 -17.00 -44.94 20.07
N VAL A 647 -16.00 -44.06 20.18
CA VAL A 647 -14.59 -44.33 19.88
C VAL A 647 -13.87 -44.88 21.11
N LYS A 648 -14.16 -44.28 22.27
CA LYS A 648 -13.74 -44.66 23.63
C LYS A 648 -14.85 -44.25 24.60
N ALA A 649 -14.78 -44.71 25.85
CA ALA A 649 -15.73 -44.29 26.88
C ALA A 649 -15.81 -42.75 26.96
N GLY A 650 -17.03 -42.20 26.81
CA GLY A 650 -17.29 -40.77 26.82
C GLY A 650 -16.82 -39.99 25.59
N SER A 651 -16.39 -40.65 24.51
CA SER A 651 -16.01 -39.99 23.25
C SER A 651 -16.78 -40.58 22.07
N TYR A 652 -17.55 -39.73 21.39
CA TYR A 652 -18.50 -40.10 20.35
C TYR A 652 -18.22 -39.31 19.07
N ILE A 653 -18.40 -39.96 17.92
CA ILE A 653 -18.41 -39.32 16.60
C ILE A 653 -19.83 -39.39 16.06
N PHE A 654 -20.28 -38.28 15.48
CA PHE A 654 -21.57 -38.14 14.81
C PHE A 654 -21.31 -37.76 13.35
N ASP A 655 -21.80 -38.57 12.43
CA ASP A 655 -21.68 -38.41 10.98
C ASP A 655 -22.95 -37.82 10.33
N THR A 656 -23.75 -37.10 11.12
CA THR A 656 -25.03 -36.52 10.71
C THR A 656 -25.09 -35.04 11.11
N ALA A 657 -25.89 -34.25 10.40
CA ALA A 657 -26.20 -32.87 10.77
C ALA A 657 -27.13 -32.77 12.00
N ASP A 658 -27.69 -33.89 12.46
CA ASP A 658 -28.59 -33.98 13.62
C ASP A 658 -28.00 -34.90 14.71
N PRO A 659 -26.83 -34.57 15.32
CA PRO A 659 -26.24 -35.36 16.39
C PRO A 659 -27.14 -35.33 17.63
N ASN A 660 -27.27 -36.45 18.33
CA ASN A 660 -28.19 -36.56 19.47
C ASN A 660 -27.54 -37.31 20.64
N ILE A 661 -27.62 -36.72 21.83
CA ILE A 661 -27.35 -37.37 23.12
C ILE A 661 -28.60 -37.26 23.99
N SER A 662 -29.32 -38.37 24.12
CA SER A 662 -30.56 -38.48 24.91
C SER A 662 -30.26 -39.04 26.31
N ILE A 663 -30.70 -38.32 27.34
CA ILE A 663 -30.52 -38.67 28.76
C ILE A 663 -31.88 -39.02 29.34
N LYS A 664 -32.02 -40.25 29.84
CA LYS A 664 -33.26 -40.76 30.45
C LYS A 664 -33.39 -40.25 31.88
N VAL A 665 -34.02 -39.09 32.03
CA VAL A 665 -34.19 -38.38 33.30
C VAL A 665 -34.95 -39.22 34.32
N THR A 666 -35.92 -40.03 33.89
CA THR A 666 -36.70 -40.92 34.77
C THR A 666 -35.87 -41.97 35.50
N GLU A 667 -34.67 -42.29 35.01
CA GLU A 667 -33.75 -43.25 35.62
C GLU A 667 -32.77 -42.58 36.62
N LEU A 668 -32.84 -41.25 36.77
CA LEU A 668 -31.96 -40.44 37.61
C LEU A 668 -32.66 -39.97 38.89
N PRO A 669 -31.91 -39.67 39.97
CA PRO A 669 -32.49 -39.18 41.21
C PRO A 669 -33.04 -37.76 41.05
N MET A 670 -34.37 -37.63 41.02
CA MET A 670 -35.08 -36.35 40.90
C MET A 670 -35.44 -35.74 42.27
N ALA A 671 -35.44 -34.42 42.35
CA ALA A 671 -35.85 -33.55 43.45
C ALA A 671 -36.87 -32.50 42.95
N GLY A 672 -37.26 -31.55 43.81
CA GLY A 672 -38.25 -30.51 43.46
C GLY A 672 -37.79 -29.56 42.35
N GLU A 673 -36.51 -29.19 42.35
CA GLU A 673 -35.81 -28.49 41.26
C GLU A 673 -34.68 -29.39 40.79
N ASN A 674 -34.53 -29.58 39.46
CA ASN A 674 -33.47 -30.42 38.91
C ASN A 674 -32.63 -29.65 37.91
N THR A 675 -31.31 -29.78 38.03
CA THR A 675 -30.34 -29.20 37.11
C THR A 675 -29.40 -30.29 36.62
N LEU A 676 -29.29 -30.40 35.30
CA LEU A 676 -28.28 -31.20 34.65
C LEU A 676 -27.07 -30.31 34.31
N SER A 677 -25.93 -30.57 34.95
CA SER A 677 -24.68 -29.91 34.61
C SER A 677 -23.92 -30.75 33.57
N LEU A 678 -23.55 -30.12 32.46
CA LEU A 678 -22.82 -30.72 31.34
C LEU A 678 -21.48 -30.02 31.16
N LYS A 679 -20.41 -30.81 31.08
CA LYS A 679 -19.10 -30.37 30.64
C LYS A 679 -18.60 -31.28 29.53
N MET A 680 -18.40 -30.74 28.33
CA MET A 680 -17.93 -31.53 27.20
C MET A 680 -17.01 -30.75 26.28
N LYS A 681 -16.18 -31.47 25.52
CA LYS A 681 -15.44 -30.90 24.39
C LYS A 681 -16.13 -31.21 23.09
N LEU A 682 -16.17 -30.25 22.18
CA LEU A 682 -16.79 -30.39 20.88
C LEU A 682 -15.92 -29.84 19.76
N ILE A 683 -15.82 -30.63 18.69
CA ILE A 683 -15.23 -30.19 17.43
C ILE A 683 -16.18 -30.54 16.28
N PRO A 684 -16.72 -29.55 15.53
CA PRO A 684 -17.45 -29.82 14.29
C PRO A 684 -16.49 -30.37 13.25
N MET A 685 -17.01 -31.20 12.36
CA MET A 685 -16.23 -31.80 11.27
C MET A 685 -17.06 -31.85 9.98
N PRO A 686 -16.42 -31.84 8.81
CA PRO A 686 -17.07 -32.23 7.56
C PRO A 686 -17.70 -33.62 7.66
N GLU A 687 -18.85 -33.81 7.03
CA GLU A 687 -19.64 -35.05 7.12
C GLU A 687 -18.88 -36.26 6.54
N ASP A 688 -18.20 -36.09 5.41
CA ASP A 688 -17.36 -37.11 4.78
C ASP A 688 -16.22 -37.58 5.70
N MET A 689 -15.54 -36.65 6.36
CA MET A 689 -14.51 -36.96 7.34
C MET A 689 -15.09 -37.72 8.55
N ALA A 690 -16.27 -37.32 9.02
CA ALA A 690 -16.95 -38.01 10.12
C ALA A 690 -17.36 -39.44 9.74
N GLN A 691 -17.87 -39.65 8.52
CA GLN A 691 -18.21 -40.96 7.96
C GLN A 691 -16.98 -41.86 7.85
N ASP A 692 -15.87 -41.35 7.31
CA ASP A 692 -14.60 -42.09 7.21
C ASP A 692 -14.07 -42.51 8.59
N MET A 693 -14.08 -41.58 9.55
CA MET A 693 -13.67 -41.88 10.92
C MET A 693 -14.60 -42.91 11.56
N MET A 694 -15.92 -42.80 11.38
CA MET A 694 -16.87 -43.79 11.88
C MET A 694 -16.66 -45.16 11.23
N GLY A 695 -16.35 -45.22 9.94
CA GLY A 695 -16.00 -46.46 9.23
C GLY A 695 -14.77 -47.16 9.81
N ALA A 696 -13.77 -46.39 10.25
CA ALA A 696 -12.52 -46.92 10.83
C ALA A 696 -12.66 -47.43 12.28
N VAL A 697 -13.69 -47.02 13.04
CA VAL A 697 -13.91 -47.50 14.41
C VAL A 697 -14.32 -48.98 14.40
N LYS A 698 -13.42 -49.87 14.82
CA LYS A 698 -13.70 -51.31 14.99
C LYS A 698 -14.85 -51.52 15.98
N ARG A 699 -15.76 -52.45 15.69
CA ARG A 699 -16.77 -52.91 16.67
C ARG A 699 -16.03 -53.51 17.86
N PHE A 700 -16.03 -52.84 19.02
CA PHE A 700 -15.75 -53.50 20.28
C PHE A 700 -16.92 -54.46 20.53
N PHE A 701 -16.66 -55.76 20.44
CA PHE A 701 -17.60 -56.80 20.85
C PHE A 701 -17.57 -56.97 22.36
#